data_AF-A0A7W5A2K4-F1
#
_entry.id   AF-A0A7W5A2K4-F1
#
_cell.length_a   1.000
_cell.length_b   1.000
_cell.length_c   1.000
_cell.angle_alpha   90.00
_cell.angle_beta   90.00
_cell.angle_gamma   90.00
#
_symmetry.space_group_name_H-M   'P 1'
#
loop_
_entity.id
_entity.type
_entity.pdbx_description
1 polymer ?
#
loop_
_entity_poly.entity_id
_entity_poly.type
_entity_poly.pdbx_seq_one_letter_code
_entity_poly.pdbx_strand_id
1 'polypeptide(L)'
;MRLLSVGPPGQERPAALDDQDVLRDLSAAVPRIDGDLLGDPVRLRLIHDLVASGRLPAVAEGTRIGPPVARPGKVVGVGLNYEDHAEEAGVAIPDEPVVFLKPSTSIVGPYDAIELPPGSTTTDYEVELGVVLGRRLSRCADPQQALAAVGGYLTADDVSERARIAAGPTWAKGKCADTFTPIGPWLVTADAVDDPQALGLELWVDGERRQAGSTARMAQSVGEILAFLSTLMTLESGDLVLTGTPGGVAALRPEPRPFLREGHVVEAEVTGLGRQRTRVVAVEERAVEEASGRRGGQSKRGEGVSRQIDLVIRASRMVTPDGETTGSVGVRDGEIVAVDTTGAGLTAARVVELADDEVLMPGVVDAHVHVNDPGRTEWEGFASATRAAAAGGVTTIVDMPLNSIPPTCDLPALDLKRRVALGGAAASQAFVDIGFWGGAIPGNVPELRTLHEAGVSGFKCFLLHSGVDEFPPLDADQLELAMREIASFDGLLIVHAEDAHAIEHAPVAVGGAYAGFLHSRPRDAENLAVAGVVEVARKTGCRVHILHVSSADVLATIDAARRDGIPITAETCPHYLTFAAEEIPDGATQFKCCPPIREAANRELLWVGLREGVIDMVVTDHSPSTPDLKALDTGDFGVAWGGISSLQLGLSAVWTEARSRGFTLTDVARWMSEAPARHAGLSRKGRIAVGNDADFCVLAPDDTYVVDAAKLHHKNAVTPYHGRTLAGVVRETWLRGEKIDIEAAPQGRLLTREGARP
;
A
#
# COMPACT_ATOMS: atom_id res chain seq x y z
N MET A 1 -28.12 5.70 14.30
CA MET A 1 -28.29 4.84 13.10
C MET A 1 -27.60 3.49 13.29
N ARG A 2 -27.87 2.51 12.42
CA ARG A 2 -27.25 1.16 12.43
C ARG A 2 -26.40 0.97 11.18
N LEU A 3 -25.08 0.88 11.34
CA LEU A 3 -24.08 0.77 10.28
C LEU A 3 -23.50 -0.66 10.25
N LEU A 4 -23.27 -1.23 9.08
CA LEU A 4 -22.68 -2.55 8.93
C LEU A 4 -21.93 -2.69 7.60
N SER A 5 -21.19 -3.77 7.44
CA SER A 5 -20.54 -4.10 6.17
C SER A 5 -21.15 -5.37 5.58
N VAL A 6 -21.27 -5.43 4.26
CA VAL A 6 -21.83 -6.59 3.54
C VAL A 6 -20.89 -7.05 2.43
N GLY A 7 -20.86 -8.35 2.14
CA GLY A 7 -20.05 -8.93 1.06
C GLY A 7 -19.05 -10.01 1.53
N PRO A 8 -18.21 -10.51 0.61
CA PRO A 8 -17.20 -11.52 0.91
C PRO A 8 -16.13 -11.01 1.89
N PRO A 9 -15.50 -11.89 2.69
CA PRO A 9 -14.37 -11.53 3.55
C PRO A 9 -13.28 -10.76 2.80
N GLY A 10 -12.91 -9.59 3.31
CA GLY A 10 -11.87 -8.73 2.73
C GLY A 10 -12.32 -7.86 1.55
N GLN A 11 -13.57 -7.99 1.12
CA GLN A 11 -14.20 -7.20 0.04
C GLN A 11 -15.54 -6.61 0.49
N GLU A 12 -15.72 -6.44 1.80
CA GLU A 12 -16.96 -5.89 2.32
C GLU A 12 -17.13 -4.42 1.96
N ARG A 13 -18.36 -4.07 1.64
CA ARG A 13 -18.82 -2.74 1.28
C ARG A 13 -19.76 -2.19 2.36
N PRO A 14 -19.78 -0.86 2.60
CA PRO A 14 -20.55 -0.29 3.69
C PRO A 14 -22.04 -0.31 3.39
N ALA A 15 -22.84 -0.51 4.43
CA ALA A 15 -24.28 -0.56 4.40
C ALA A 15 -24.88 -0.01 5.71
N ALA A 16 -26.17 0.29 5.69
CA ALA A 16 -26.94 0.70 6.87
C ALA A 16 -28.33 0.09 6.86
N LEU A 17 -28.95 -0.06 8.02
CA LEU A 17 -30.38 -0.34 8.11
C LEU A 17 -31.16 0.97 8.10
N ASP A 18 -32.18 1.04 7.26
CA ASP A 18 -33.16 2.13 7.32
C ASP A 18 -34.22 1.89 8.41
N ASP A 19 -35.18 2.81 8.52
CA ASP A 19 -36.27 2.77 9.50
C ASP A 19 -37.28 1.63 9.25
N GLN A 20 -37.17 0.94 8.11
CA GLN A 20 -37.97 -0.23 7.74
C GLN A 20 -37.17 -1.54 7.86
N ASP A 21 -36.00 -1.51 8.52
CA ASP A 21 -35.08 -2.64 8.65
C ASP A 21 -34.58 -3.18 7.30
N VAL A 22 -34.60 -2.37 6.24
CA VAL A 22 -34.05 -2.74 4.93
C VAL A 22 -32.57 -2.37 4.89
N LEU A 23 -31.74 -3.32 4.48
CA LEU A 23 -30.32 -3.08 4.23
C LEU A 23 -30.12 -2.19 3.01
N ARG A 24 -29.46 -1.05 3.21
CA ARG A 24 -29.16 -0.04 2.21
C ARG A 24 -27.68 0.04 1.96
N ASP A 25 -27.31 0.06 0.68
CA ASP A 25 -25.93 0.18 0.23
C ASP A 25 -25.43 1.62 0.39
N LEU A 26 -24.29 1.78 1.08
CA LEU A 26 -23.64 3.07 1.28
C LEU A 26 -22.42 3.29 0.38
N SER A 27 -22.08 2.36 -0.52
CA SER A 27 -20.84 2.39 -1.31
C SER A 27 -20.68 3.65 -2.17
N ALA A 28 -21.80 4.28 -2.54
CA ALA A 28 -21.80 5.54 -3.30
C ALA A 28 -21.53 6.79 -2.44
N ALA A 29 -21.71 6.68 -1.12
CA ALA A 29 -21.55 7.79 -0.18
C ALA A 29 -20.24 7.70 0.60
N VAL A 30 -19.81 6.49 0.95
CA VAL A 30 -18.57 6.22 1.68
C VAL A 30 -17.93 4.92 1.20
N PRO A 31 -16.59 4.81 1.20
CA PRO A 31 -15.90 3.61 0.75
C PRO A 31 -15.96 2.46 1.77
N ARG A 32 -16.00 2.79 3.08
CA ARG A 32 -16.06 1.83 4.18
C ARG A 32 -16.49 2.53 5.49
N ILE A 33 -16.77 1.75 6.52
CA ILE A 33 -17.03 2.24 7.87
C ILE A 33 -15.75 2.05 8.70
N ASP A 34 -15.00 3.12 8.92
CA ASP A 34 -13.72 3.13 9.63
C ASP A 34 -13.62 4.32 10.59
N GLY A 35 -12.44 4.50 11.21
CA GLY A 35 -12.18 5.60 12.12
C GLY A 35 -12.36 6.98 11.49
N ASP A 36 -12.04 7.14 10.20
CA ASP A 36 -12.20 8.43 9.52
C ASP A 36 -13.67 8.80 9.38
N LEU A 37 -14.53 7.83 9.03
CA LEU A 37 -15.96 8.06 9.02
C LEU A 37 -16.51 8.31 10.43
N LEU A 38 -16.17 7.45 11.39
CA LEU A 38 -16.71 7.54 12.76
C LEU A 38 -16.27 8.82 13.48
N GLY A 39 -15.16 9.43 13.05
CA GLY A 39 -14.67 10.70 13.57
C GLY A 39 -15.13 11.96 12.87
N ASP A 40 -15.93 11.82 11.81
CA ASP A 40 -16.51 12.94 11.10
C ASP A 40 -18.01 13.05 11.40
N PRO A 41 -18.43 13.87 12.39
CA PRO A 41 -19.84 14.04 12.72
C PRO A 41 -20.64 14.71 11.61
N VAL A 42 -20.00 15.44 10.68
CA VAL A 42 -20.67 16.04 9.52
C VAL A 42 -21.00 14.95 8.50
N ARG A 43 -20.05 14.06 8.19
CA ARG A 43 -20.29 12.92 7.30
C ARG A 43 -21.27 11.93 7.89
N LEU A 44 -21.20 11.63 9.17
CA LEU A 44 -22.19 10.76 9.83
C LEU A 44 -23.60 11.35 9.70
N ARG A 45 -23.79 12.65 9.93
CA ARG A 45 -25.11 13.29 9.68
C ARG A 45 -25.55 13.18 8.23
N LEU A 46 -24.65 13.37 7.28
CA LEU A 46 -24.98 13.20 5.86
C LEU A 46 -25.44 11.76 5.56
N ILE A 47 -24.74 10.74 6.07
CA ILE A 47 -25.13 9.34 5.91
C ILE A 47 -26.50 9.09 6.53
N HIS A 48 -26.73 9.60 7.74
CA HIS A 48 -28.02 9.51 8.42
C HIS A 48 -29.15 9.99 7.50
N ASP A 49 -28.99 11.19 6.95
CA ASP A 49 -30.00 11.82 6.08
C ASP A 49 -30.18 11.06 4.76
N LEU A 50 -29.10 10.50 4.21
CA LEU A 50 -29.17 9.66 3.02
C LEU A 50 -29.97 8.38 3.28
N VAL A 51 -29.71 7.69 4.40
CA VAL A 51 -30.44 6.49 4.80
C VAL A 51 -31.92 6.81 5.04
N ALA A 52 -32.20 7.87 5.81
CA ALA A 52 -33.56 8.33 6.09
C ALA A 52 -34.33 8.75 4.82
N SER A 53 -33.63 9.17 3.76
CA SER A 53 -34.28 9.53 2.49
C SER A 53 -34.88 8.35 1.73
N GLY A 54 -34.51 7.11 2.06
CA GLY A 54 -35.00 5.89 1.39
C GLY A 54 -34.55 5.74 -0.07
N ARG A 55 -33.67 6.61 -0.57
CA ARG A 55 -33.19 6.63 -1.97
C ARG A 55 -32.02 5.70 -2.24
N LEU A 56 -31.40 5.16 -1.19
CA LEU A 56 -30.27 4.25 -1.32
C LEU A 56 -30.73 2.89 -1.87
N PRO A 57 -29.93 2.23 -2.72
CA PRO A 57 -30.27 0.93 -3.26
C PRO A 57 -30.32 -0.11 -2.14
N ALA A 58 -31.29 -1.02 -2.21
CA ALA A 58 -31.39 -2.14 -1.29
C ALA A 58 -30.27 -3.17 -1.57
N VAL A 59 -29.72 -3.75 -0.52
CA VAL A 59 -28.80 -4.88 -0.60
C VAL A 59 -29.61 -6.16 -0.80
N ALA A 60 -29.12 -7.05 -1.67
CA ALA A 60 -29.78 -8.33 -1.92
C ALA A 60 -29.89 -9.17 -0.64
N GLU A 61 -31.06 -9.80 -0.45
CA GLU A 61 -31.29 -10.73 0.66
C GLU A 61 -30.26 -11.88 0.64
N GLY A 62 -29.81 -12.31 1.82
CA GLY A 62 -28.81 -13.37 1.95
C GLY A 62 -27.36 -12.94 1.66
N THR A 63 -27.11 -11.66 1.37
CA THR A 63 -25.73 -11.14 1.31
C THR A 63 -25.06 -11.31 2.68
N ARG A 64 -23.85 -11.88 2.71
CA ARG A 64 -23.07 -12.04 3.94
C ARG A 64 -22.90 -10.69 4.65
N ILE A 65 -23.11 -10.67 5.95
CA ILE A 65 -22.80 -9.53 6.82
C ILE A 65 -21.40 -9.76 7.41
N GLY A 66 -20.50 -8.81 7.17
CA GLY A 66 -19.16 -8.80 7.75
C GLY A 66 -19.08 -7.95 9.02
N PRO A 67 -17.88 -7.75 9.57
CA PRO A 67 -17.67 -6.86 10.71
C PRO A 67 -18.16 -5.43 10.39
N PRO A 68 -18.88 -4.76 11.30
CA PRO A 68 -19.44 -3.43 11.03
C PRO A 68 -18.39 -2.32 11.02
N VAL A 69 -17.19 -2.58 11.53
CA VAL A 69 -16.06 -1.64 11.52
C VAL A 69 -14.90 -2.27 10.78
N ALA A 70 -14.37 -1.54 9.82
CA ALA A 70 -13.43 -2.05 8.85
C ALA A 70 -11.99 -1.99 9.40
N ARG A 71 -11.57 -3.09 10.06
CA ARG A 71 -10.24 -3.32 10.65
C ARG A 71 -9.79 -2.20 11.61
N PRO A 72 -10.33 -2.17 12.86
CA PRO A 72 -9.81 -1.34 13.94
C PRO A 72 -8.28 -1.39 14.05
N GLY A 73 -7.65 -0.26 14.41
CA GLY A 73 -6.19 -0.19 14.61
C GLY A 73 -5.71 -1.10 15.75
N LYS A 74 -6.53 -1.24 16.79
CA LYS A 74 -6.35 -2.22 17.87
C LYS A 74 -7.67 -2.63 18.50
N VAL A 75 -7.65 -3.79 19.16
CA VAL A 75 -8.69 -4.27 20.07
C VAL A 75 -8.13 -4.30 21.48
N VAL A 76 -8.69 -3.51 22.39
CA VAL A 76 -8.29 -3.41 23.79
C VAL A 76 -9.36 -4.07 24.65
N GLY A 77 -9.00 -5.11 25.40
CA GLY A 77 -9.94 -5.79 26.29
C GLY A 77 -9.71 -5.44 27.75
N VAL A 78 -10.79 -5.41 28.52
CA VAL A 78 -10.78 -5.18 29.96
C VAL A 78 -11.24 -6.45 30.69
N GLY A 79 -10.37 -6.97 31.55
CA GLY A 79 -10.64 -8.11 32.40
C GLY A 79 -11.29 -7.74 33.72
N LEU A 80 -12.12 -8.66 34.26
CA LEU A 80 -12.66 -8.60 35.63
C LEU A 80 -13.44 -7.30 35.95
N ASN A 81 -14.14 -6.74 34.98
CA ASN A 81 -14.88 -5.48 35.14
C ASN A 81 -16.35 -5.67 35.60
N TYR A 82 -16.83 -6.89 35.82
CA TYR A 82 -18.23 -7.12 36.21
C TYR A 82 -18.32 -7.70 37.63
N GLU A 83 -19.16 -7.10 38.47
CA GLU A 83 -19.34 -7.52 39.87
C GLU A 83 -19.79 -8.98 39.98
N ASP A 84 -20.75 -9.39 39.17
CA ASP A 84 -21.29 -10.75 39.14
C ASP A 84 -20.26 -11.78 38.64
N HIS A 85 -19.37 -11.39 37.73
CA HIS A 85 -18.25 -12.23 37.31
C HIS A 85 -17.22 -12.41 38.43
N ALA A 86 -16.89 -11.34 39.14
CA ALA A 86 -15.97 -11.38 40.28
C ALA A 86 -16.53 -12.20 41.46
N GLU A 87 -17.83 -12.05 41.74
CA GLU A 87 -18.57 -12.87 42.71
C GLU A 87 -18.51 -14.37 42.37
N GLU A 88 -18.75 -14.75 41.10
CA GLU A 88 -18.69 -16.15 40.64
C GLU A 88 -17.26 -16.71 40.70
N ALA A 89 -16.26 -15.91 40.34
CA ALA A 89 -14.85 -16.30 40.40
C ALA A 89 -14.29 -16.35 41.84
N GLY A 90 -14.98 -15.77 42.82
CA GLY A 90 -14.50 -15.63 44.19
C GLY A 90 -13.27 -14.73 44.31
N VAL A 91 -13.11 -13.77 43.40
CA VAL A 91 -12.00 -12.81 43.37
C VAL A 91 -12.51 -11.40 43.68
N ALA A 92 -11.65 -10.57 44.28
CA ALA A 92 -11.94 -9.14 44.39
C ALA A 92 -11.77 -8.47 43.03
N ILE A 93 -12.61 -7.47 42.75
CA ILE A 93 -12.42 -6.59 41.60
C ILE A 93 -11.10 -5.84 41.79
N PRO A 94 -10.18 -5.85 40.82
CA PRO A 94 -8.94 -5.12 40.90
C PRO A 94 -9.15 -3.60 41.06
N ASP A 95 -8.29 -2.95 41.85
CA ASP A 95 -8.30 -1.48 42.01
C ASP A 95 -8.04 -0.75 40.68
N GLU A 96 -7.27 -1.36 39.78
CA GLU A 96 -7.01 -0.88 38.42
C GLU A 96 -7.49 -1.91 37.38
N PRO A 97 -8.13 -1.47 36.27
CA PRO A 97 -8.59 -2.38 35.22
C PRO A 97 -7.48 -3.27 34.66
N VAL A 98 -7.75 -4.57 34.51
CA VAL A 98 -6.82 -5.48 33.83
C VAL A 98 -6.92 -5.26 32.33
N VAL A 99 -5.83 -4.86 31.68
CA VAL A 99 -5.82 -4.53 30.25
C VAL A 99 -5.07 -5.60 29.47
N PHE A 100 -5.66 -6.04 28.35
CA PHE A 100 -5.00 -6.89 27.37
C PHE A 100 -5.30 -6.42 25.95
N LEU A 101 -4.51 -6.88 24.98
CA LEU A 101 -4.68 -6.57 23.57
C LEU A 101 -5.05 -7.84 22.79
N LYS A 102 -5.93 -7.67 21.81
CA LYS A 102 -6.20 -8.65 20.75
C LYS A 102 -5.76 -8.04 19.41
N PRO A 103 -5.18 -8.84 18.50
CA PRO A 103 -4.84 -8.36 17.17
C PRO A 103 -6.12 -8.05 16.39
N SER A 104 -6.08 -7.07 15.49
CA SER A 104 -7.22 -6.78 14.62
C SER A 104 -7.62 -7.97 13.73
N THR A 105 -6.71 -8.94 13.53
CA THR A 105 -6.96 -10.17 12.77
C THR A 105 -7.89 -11.16 13.48
N SER A 106 -8.11 -11.04 14.80
CA SER A 106 -9.08 -11.88 15.50
C SER A 106 -10.54 -11.53 15.18
N ILE A 107 -10.78 -10.37 14.56
CA ILE A 107 -12.12 -9.86 14.24
C ILE A 107 -12.73 -10.62 13.07
N VAL A 108 -13.97 -11.08 13.26
CA VAL A 108 -14.83 -11.65 12.22
C VAL A 108 -16.26 -11.13 12.34
N GLY A 109 -17.05 -11.34 11.28
CA GLY A 109 -18.44 -10.90 11.23
C GLY A 109 -19.36 -11.74 12.12
N PRO A 110 -20.60 -11.26 12.31
CA PRO A 110 -21.58 -11.83 13.26
C PRO A 110 -22.07 -13.24 12.92
N TYR A 111 -21.76 -13.73 11.72
CA TYR A 111 -22.19 -15.05 11.22
C TYR A 111 -21.03 -15.87 10.64
N ASP A 112 -19.81 -15.36 10.73
CA ASP A 112 -18.61 -16.13 10.42
C ASP A 112 -18.35 -17.16 11.53
N ALA A 113 -17.48 -18.13 11.26
CA ALA A 113 -17.19 -19.20 12.21
C ALA A 113 -16.16 -18.77 13.27
N ILE A 114 -16.28 -19.33 14.48
CA ILE A 114 -15.19 -19.41 15.46
C ILE A 114 -14.39 -20.67 15.13
N GLU A 115 -13.11 -20.49 14.80
CA GLU A 115 -12.16 -21.56 14.47
C GLU A 115 -11.40 -22.01 15.72
N LEU A 116 -11.65 -23.24 16.18
CA LEU A 116 -10.94 -23.83 17.32
C LEU A 116 -9.50 -24.17 16.91
N PRO A 117 -8.46 -23.58 17.56
CA PRO A 117 -7.07 -23.89 17.24
C PRO A 117 -6.76 -25.39 17.38
N PRO A 118 -5.77 -25.93 16.66
CA PRO A 118 -5.36 -27.33 16.83
C PRO A 118 -5.03 -27.65 18.30
N GLY A 119 -5.59 -28.74 18.81
CA GLY A 119 -5.45 -29.17 20.20
C GLY A 119 -6.24 -28.33 21.22
N SER A 120 -7.16 -27.47 20.76
CA SER A 120 -8.01 -26.69 21.64
C SER A 120 -8.92 -27.57 22.49
N THR A 121 -8.98 -27.29 23.79
CA THR A 121 -9.82 -28.05 24.73
C THR A 121 -10.58 -27.18 25.73
N THR A 122 -10.22 -25.90 25.86
CA THR A 122 -10.79 -24.99 26.88
C THR A 122 -11.19 -23.65 26.28
N THR A 123 -11.75 -23.68 25.06
CA THR A 123 -12.25 -22.47 24.39
C THR A 123 -13.53 -22.01 25.06
N ASP A 124 -13.54 -20.75 25.47
CA ASP A 124 -14.57 -20.12 26.27
C ASP A 124 -15.21 -18.96 25.49
N TYR A 125 -16.43 -18.61 25.88
CA TYR A 125 -17.26 -17.54 25.28
C TYR A 125 -17.45 -16.43 26.31
N GLU A 126 -17.52 -15.19 25.84
CA GLU A 126 -17.61 -14.02 26.72
C GLU A 126 -18.40 -12.92 25.97
N VAL A 127 -19.73 -12.83 26.17
CA VAL A 127 -20.50 -11.70 25.60
C VAL A 127 -20.03 -10.39 26.23
N GLU A 128 -19.76 -9.39 25.39
CA GLU A 128 -19.29 -8.07 25.83
C GLU A 128 -19.96 -6.93 25.06
N LEU A 129 -20.02 -5.77 25.71
CA LEU A 129 -20.25 -4.49 25.02
C LEU A 129 -18.95 -4.08 24.32
N GLY A 130 -18.99 -3.98 23.00
CA GLY A 130 -17.91 -3.37 22.22
C GLY A 130 -18.14 -1.87 22.06
N VAL A 131 -17.13 -1.07 22.38
CA VAL A 131 -17.13 0.39 22.28
C VAL A 131 -16.14 0.81 21.19
N VAL A 132 -16.62 1.50 20.16
CA VAL A 132 -15.80 1.93 19.04
C VAL A 132 -15.57 3.43 19.13
N LEU A 133 -14.30 3.84 19.12
CA LEU A 133 -13.92 5.24 19.22
C LEU A 133 -14.30 5.98 17.94
N GLY A 134 -14.93 7.14 18.09
CA GLY A 134 -15.14 8.09 17.00
C GLY A 134 -14.12 9.22 17.05
N ARG A 135 -13.56 9.54 18.21
CA ARG A 135 -12.53 10.58 18.32
C ARG A 135 -11.31 10.06 19.04
N ARG A 136 -10.15 10.55 18.59
CA ARG A 136 -8.87 10.30 19.26
C ARG A 136 -8.98 10.71 20.73
N LEU A 137 -8.58 9.81 21.62
CA LEU A 137 -8.52 10.03 23.05
C LEU A 137 -7.11 9.76 23.56
N SER A 138 -6.52 10.73 24.26
CA SER A 138 -5.18 10.62 24.84
C SER A 138 -5.11 11.45 26.10
N ARG A 139 -4.67 10.85 27.20
CA ARG A 139 -4.47 11.48 28.52
C ARG A 139 -5.72 12.25 29.00
N CYS A 140 -6.90 11.71 28.77
CA CYS A 140 -8.18 12.28 29.20
C CYS A 140 -8.55 11.73 30.57
N ALA A 141 -8.44 12.56 31.61
CA ALA A 141 -8.75 12.16 32.98
C ALA A 141 -10.26 12.24 33.32
N ASP A 142 -11.07 12.91 32.50
CA ASP A 142 -12.50 13.10 32.74
C ASP A 142 -13.33 12.01 32.04
N PRO A 143 -14.04 11.14 32.80
CA PRO A 143 -14.89 10.09 32.24
C PRO A 143 -16.00 10.59 31.32
N GLN A 144 -16.56 11.77 31.56
CA GLN A 144 -17.63 12.31 30.71
C GLN A 144 -17.08 12.75 29.34
N GLN A 145 -15.90 13.36 29.33
CA GLN A 145 -15.20 13.71 28.09
C GLN A 145 -14.75 12.47 27.33
N ALA A 146 -14.26 11.46 28.04
CA ALA A 146 -13.87 10.19 27.46
C ALA A 146 -15.08 9.48 26.80
N LEU A 147 -16.22 9.45 27.49
CA LEU A 147 -17.46 8.90 26.94
C LEU A 147 -17.93 9.63 25.68
N ALA A 148 -17.78 10.96 25.64
CA ALA A 148 -18.12 11.75 24.45
C ALA A 148 -17.24 11.44 23.23
N ALA A 149 -16.13 10.72 23.38
CA ALA A 149 -15.27 10.30 22.26
C ALA A 149 -15.78 9.05 21.53
N VAL A 150 -16.82 8.38 22.05
CA VAL A 150 -17.39 7.18 21.44
C VAL A 150 -18.11 7.52 20.13
N GLY A 151 -17.81 6.74 19.07
CA GLY A 151 -18.46 6.83 17.77
C GLY A 151 -19.65 5.87 17.67
N GLY A 152 -19.59 4.73 18.35
CA GLY A 152 -20.70 3.79 18.45
C GLY A 152 -20.43 2.58 19.31
N TYR A 153 -21.44 1.73 19.42
CA TYR A 153 -21.48 0.53 20.22
C TYR A 153 -21.88 -0.67 19.37
N LEU A 154 -21.38 -1.86 19.70
CA LEU A 154 -21.72 -3.12 19.03
C LEU A 154 -21.73 -4.28 20.03
N THR A 155 -22.40 -5.38 19.66
CA THR A 155 -22.29 -6.67 20.36
C THR A 155 -20.97 -7.33 19.98
N ALA A 156 -20.24 -7.84 20.97
CA ALA A 156 -19.00 -8.59 20.77
C ALA A 156 -19.03 -9.93 21.55
N ASP A 157 -18.23 -10.89 21.09
CA ASP A 157 -17.89 -12.11 21.82
C ASP A 157 -16.37 -12.21 21.97
N ASP A 158 -15.86 -12.08 23.19
CA ASP A 158 -14.43 -12.12 23.51
C ASP A 158 -13.95 -13.55 23.78
N VAL A 159 -13.86 -14.34 22.72
CA VAL A 159 -13.48 -15.75 22.79
C VAL A 159 -12.07 -15.93 23.33
N SER A 160 -11.89 -16.94 24.18
CA SER A 160 -10.64 -17.22 24.91
C SER A 160 -10.26 -18.68 24.90
N GLU A 161 -8.98 -19.02 24.69
CA GLU A 161 -8.43 -20.35 24.99
C GLU A 161 -7.77 -20.36 26.37
N ARG A 162 -8.48 -20.87 27.39
CA ARG A 162 -8.09 -20.73 28.81
C ARG A 162 -6.78 -21.44 29.16
N ALA A 163 -6.52 -22.61 28.58
CA ALA A 163 -5.27 -23.35 28.79
C ALA A 163 -4.05 -22.56 28.29
N ARG A 164 -4.21 -21.80 27.19
CA ARG A 164 -3.15 -20.93 26.65
C ARG A 164 -2.94 -19.69 27.51
N ILE A 165 -4.01 -19.13 28.08
CA ILE A 165 -3.91 -18.05 29.09
C ILE A 165 -3.11 -18.54 30.30
N ALA A 166 -3.44 -19.71 30.84
CA ALA A 166 -2.76 -20.28 32.00
C ALA A 166 -1.27 -20.63 31.74
N ALA A 167 -0.87 -20.79 30.48
CA ALA A 167 0.49 -21.16 30.08
C ALA A 167 1.45 -19.96 29.92
N GLY A 168 1.11 -18.77 30.41
CA GLY A 168 1.99 -17.61 30.33
C GLY A 168 1.60 -16.44 31.23
N PRO A 169 2.48 -15.44 31.35
CA PRO A 169 2.24 -14.28 32.21
C PRO A 169 1.26 -13.26 31.62
N THR A 170 0.91 -13.38 30.34
CA THR A 170 0.02 -12.46 29.62
C THR A 170 -1.17 -13.21 29.02
N TRP A 171 -2.36 -12.59 29.03
CA TRP A 171 -3.56 -13.22 28.47
C TRP A 171 -3.57 -13.29 26.93
N ALA A 172 -2.68 -12.55 26.26
CA ALA A 172 -2.59 -12.50 24.80
C ALA A 172 -2.58 -13.89 24.14
N LYS A 173 -1.83 -14.86 24.68
CA LYS A 173 -1.71 -16.22 24.12
C LYS A 173 -3.03 -16.96 23.89
N GLY A 174 -4.03 -16.71 24.74
CA GLY A 174 -5.36 -17.31 24.59
C GLY A 174 -6.41 -16.37 24.02
N LYS A 175 -6.09 -15.08 23.89
CA LYS A 175 -7.00 -14.05 23.38
C LYS A 175 -6.78 -13.74 21.89
N CYS A 176 -5.61 -14.09 21.33
CA CYS A 176 -5.15 -13.61 20.03
C CYS A 176 -5.39 -14.56 18.83
N ALA A 177 -6.13 -15.66 18.98
CA ALA A 177 -6.40 -16.53 17.83
C ALA A 177 -7.28 -15.81 16.80
N ASP A 178 -7.10 -16.15 15.52
CA ASP A 178 -7.98 -15.67 14.46
C ASP A 178 -9.43 -16.08 14.78
N THR A 179 -10.40 -15.27 14.36
CA THR A 179 -11.85 -15.44 14.63
C THR A 179 -12.30 -15.32 16.09
N PHE A 180 -11.40 -15.10 17.05
CA PHE A 180 -11.76 -14.98 18.48
C PHE A 180 -12.33 -13.60 18.87
N THR A 181 -12.83 -12.82 17.91
CA THR A 181 -13.57 -11.57 18.16
C THR A 181 -14.72 -11.41 17.17
N PRO A 182 -15.74 -12.28 17.19
CA PRO A 182 -16.97 -12.02 16.44
C PRO A 182 -17.63 -10.73 16.95
N ILE A 183 -17.96 -9.83 16.01
CA ILE A 183 -18.62 -8.54 16.31
C ILE A 183 -19.78 -8.27 15.35
N GLY A 184 -20.77 -7.52 15.85
CA GLY A 184 -21.94 -7.08 15.09
C GLY A 184 -23.24 -7.71 15.58
N PRO A 185 -24.33 -7.65 14.81
CA PRO A 185 -24.37 -7.52 13.36
C PRO A 185 -24.22 -6.13 12.78
N TRP A 186 -24.37 -5.09 13.60
CA TRP A 186 -24.17 -3.70 13.20
C TRP A 186 -23.52 -2.91 14.34
N LEU A 187 -22.94 -1.76 14.00
CA LEU A 187 -22.57 -0.70 14.91
C LEU A 187 -23.76 0.25 15.04
N VAL A 188 -24.19 0.49 16.28
CA VAL A 188 -25.17 1.53 16.61
C VAL A 188 -24.40 2.80 16.96
N THR A 189 -24.66 3.90 16.25
CA THR A 189 -23.98 5.18 16.55
C THR A 189 -24.32 5.67 17.95
N ALA A 190 -23.37 6.35 18.59
CA ALA A 190 -23.46 6.70 20.00
C ALA A 190 -24.72 7.51 20.37
N ASP A 191 -25.21 8.35 19.45
CA ASP A 191 -26.43 9.15 19.60
C ASP A 191 -27.74 8.33 19.60
N ALA A 192 -27.69 7.07 19.15
CA ALA A 192 -28.83 6.16 19.10
C ALA A 192 -28.84 5.14 20.27
N VAL A 193 -27.91 5.26 21.22
CA VAL A 193 -27.88 4.48 22.46
C VAL A 193 -28.17 5.43 23.62
N ASP A 194 -29.27 5.23 24.33
CA ASP A 194 -29.70 6.13 25.41
C ASP A 194 -28.71 6.16 26.58
N ASP A 195 -28.39 4.99 27.15
CA ASP A 195 -27.42 4.84 28.23
C ASP A 195 -26.60 3.54 28.03
N PRO A 196 -25.30 3.63 27.68
CA PRO A 196 -24.44 2.45 27.53
C PRO A 196 -24.22 1.70 28.84
N GLN A 197 -24.53 2.33 29.98
CA GLN A 197 -24.43 1.74 31.31
C GLN A 197 -25.71 1.02 31.77
N ALA A 198 -26.73 0.92 30.91
CA ALA A 198 -28.01 0.26 31.23
C ALA A 198 -28.46 -0.77 30.16
N LEU A 199 -27.51 -1.47 29.54
CA LEU A 199 -27.78 -2.47 28.50
C LEU A 199 -27.77 -3.89 29.11
N GLY A 200 -28.62 -4.78 28.58
CA GLY A 200 -28.59 -6.20 28.92
C GLY A 200 -27.60 -6.96 28.03
N LEU A 201 -26.90 -7.96 28.59
CA LEU A 201 -26.00 -8.85 27.85
C LEU A 201 -26.46 -10.29 28.06
N GLU A 202 -26.66 -11.03 26.97
CA GLU A 202 -27.03 -12.44 27.03
C GLU A 202 -26.23 -13.25 26.01
N LEU A 203 -25.93 -14.51 26.38
CA LEU A 203 -25.25 -15.47 25.50
C LEU A 203 -25.86 -16.85 25.64
N TRP A 204 -26.03 -17.53 24.51
CA TRP A 204 -26.50 -18.91 24.42
C TRP A 204 -25.48 -19.78 23.67
N VAL A 205 -25.39 -21.04 24.07
CA VAL A 205 -24.68 -22.07 23.30
C VAL A 205 -25.66 -23.21 23.04
N ASP A 206 -25.92 -23.50 21.76
CA ASP A 206 -26.90 -24.49 21.31
C ASP A 206 -28.31 -24.27 21.89
N GLY A 207 -28.69 -22.99 22.04
CA GLY A 207 -29.97 -22.57 22.63
C GLY A 207 -30.04 -22.61 24.15
N GLU A 208 -29.02 -23.14 24.84
CA GLU A 208 -28.91 -23.07 26.30
C GLU A 208 -28.31 -21.73 26.72
N ARG A 209 -29.04 -20.94 27.52
CA ARG A 209 -28.53 -19.65 27.99
C ARG A 209 -27.38 -19.86 28.97
N ARG A 210 -26.20 -19.31 28.64
CA ARG A 210 -24.96 -19.43 29.41
C ARG A 210 -24.64 -18.19 30.22
N GLN A 211 -24.88 -16.99 29.67
CA GLN A 211 -24.66 -15.72 30.35
C GLN A 211 -25.92 -14.86 30.29
N ALA A 212 -26.17 -14.11 31.36
CA ALA A 212 -27.25 -13.13 31.46
C ALA A 212 -26.84 -12.07 32.49
N GLY A 213 -26.57 -10.85 32.04
CA GLY A 213 -26.09 -9.76 32.88
C GLY A 213 -26.52 -8.39 32.36
N SER A 214 -25.97 -7.34 32.95
CA SER A 214 -26.23 -5.96 32.54
C SER A 214 -25.00 -5.09 32.72
N THR A 215 -24.78 -4.15 31.79
CA THR A 215 -23.69 -3.18 31.89
C THR A 215 -23.79 -2.31 33.15
N ALA A 216 -24.96 -2.22 33.80
CA ALA A 216 -25.13 -1.56 35.09
C ALA A 216 -24.35 -2.21 36.24
N ARG A 217 -23.83 -3.42 36.03
CA ARG A 217 -23.00 -4.19 36.98
C ARG A 217 -21.49 -4.06 36.69
N MET A 218 -21.09 -3.18 35.77
CA MET A 218 -19.68 -2.89 35.57
C MET A 218 -19.11 -2.14 36.79
N ALA A 219 -17.93 -2.54 37.23
CA ALA A 219 -17.21 -1.88 38.32
C ALA A 219 -16.64 -0.53 37.90
N GLN A 220 -16.12 -0.45 36.67
CA GLN A 220 -15.76 0.79 35.99
C GLN A 220 -16.70 1.01 34.80
N SER A 221 -17.33 2.18 34.76
CA SER A 221 -18.18 2.59 33.65
C SER A 221 -17.39 2.74 32.34
N VAL A 222 -18.09 2.79 31.20
CA VAL A 222 -17.45 2.98 29.88
C VAL A 222 -16.55 4.23 29.87
N GLY A 223 -17.02 5.34 30.43
CA GLY A 223 -16.24 6.57 30.52
C GLY A 223 -14.98 6.42 31.37
N GLU A 224 -15.06 5.71 32.50
CA GLU A 224 -13.93 5.46 33.39
C GLU A 224 -12.89 4.53 32.75
N ILE A 225 -13.33 3.48 32.06
CA ILE A 225 -12.46 2.60 31.27
C ILE A 225 -11.71 3.42 30.23
N LEU A 226 -12.41 4.21 29.42
CA LEU A 226 -11.79 5.00 28.36
C LEU A 226 -10.83 6.06 28.92
N ALA A 227 -11.22 6.73 30.02
CA ALA A 227 -10.35 7.68 30.70
C ALA A 227 -9.05 6.99 31.17
N PHE A 228 -9.16 5.86 31.86
CA PHE A 228 -8.02 5.06 32.32
C PHE A 228 -7.12 4.61 31.16
N LEU A 229 -7.70 3.96 30.15
CA LEU A 229 -6.97 3.48 28.96
C LEU A 229 -6.24 4.62 28.25
N SER A 230 -6.85 5.80 28.17
CA SER A 230 -6.22 6.96 27.53
C SER A 230 -4.94 7.44 28.25
N THR A 231 -4.75 7.09 29.53
CA THR A 231 -3.51 7.38 30.26
C THR A 231 -2.38 6.40 29.92
N LEU A 232 -2.73 5.16 29.58
CA LEU A 232 -1.79 4.10 29.22
C LEU A 232 -1.39 4.19 27.74
N MET A 233 -2.35 4.47 26.87
CA MET A 233 -2.16 4.51 25.42
C MET A 233 -3.08 5.54 24.77
N THR A 234 -2.72 6.00 23.57
CA THR A 234 -3.68 6.74 22.75
C THR A 234 -4.68 5.77 22.14
N LEU A 235 -5.97 6.07 22.28
CA LEU A 235 -7.04 5.43 21.53
C LEU A 235 -7.32 6.29 20.29
N GLU A 236 -7.13 5.73 19.10
CA GLU A 236 -7.42 6.39 17.83
C GLU A 236 -8.89 6.22 17.45
N SER A 237 -9.38 7.02 16.51
CA SER A 237 -10.70 6.76 15.94
C SER A 237 -10.72 5.39 15.24
N GLY A 238 -11.83 4.65 15.40
CA GLY A 238 -12.02 3.31 14.86
C GLY A 238 -11.48 2.18 15.74
N ASP A 239 -10.73 2.47 16.81
CA ASP A 239 -10.31 1.44 17.76
C ASP A 239 -11.49 0.83 18.50
N LEU A 240 -11.37 -0.45 18.84
CA LEU A 240 -12.39 -1.22 19.56
C LEU A 240 -11.94 -1.49 21.00
N VAL A 241 -12.80 -1.17 21.96
CA VAL A 241 -12.63 -1.49 23.38
C VAL A 241 -13.70 -2.49 23.80
N LEU A 242 -13.28 -3.62 24.36
CA LEU A 242 -14.15 -4.64 24.95
C LEU A 242 -14.17 -4.44 26.47
N THR A 243 -15.36 -4.29 27.04
CA THR A 243 -15.55 -3.75 28.40
C THR A 243 -15.54 -4.79 29.51
N GLY A 244 -15.29 -6.06 29.20
CA GLY A 244 -15.46 -7.20 30.09
C GLY A 244 -16.83 -7.87 29.93
N THR A 245 -16.96 -9.04 30.55
CA THR A 245 -18.10 -9.95 30.43
C THR A 245 -18.79 -10.21 31.77
N PRO A 246 -20.12 -10.41 31.82
CA PRO A 246 -20.82 -10.83 33.04
C PRO A 246 -20.47 -12.27 33.46
N GLY A 247 -21.02 -12.71 34.60
CA GLY A 247 -20.87 -14.09 35.06
C GLY A 247 -21.41 -15.12 34.06
N GLY A 248 -20.94 -16.36 34.19
CA GLY A 248 -21.42 -17.52 33.44
C GLY A 248 -20.45 -18.08 32.40
N VAL A 249 -19.19 -17.65 32.39
CA VAL A 249 -18.13 -18.19 31.53
C VAL A 249 -17.91 -19.69 31.81
N ALA A 250 -17.57 -20.48 30.80
CA ALA A 250 -17.44 -21.93 30.93
C ALA A 250 -16.38 -22.33 31.96
N ALA A 251 -15.30 -21.55 32.10
CA ALA A 251 -14.22 -21.83 33.04
C ALA A 251 -14.64 -21.85 34.53
N LEU A 252 -15.73 -21.15 34.88
CA LEU A 252 -16.23 -21.04 36.26
C LEU A 252 -17.43 -21.97 36.53
N ARG A 253 -17.91 -22.70 35.52
CA ARG A 253 -19.00 -23.65 35.69
C ARG A 253 -18.56 -24.94 36.40
N PRO A 254 -19.48 -25.64 37.09
CA PRO A 254 -19.20 -26.97 37.64
C PRO A 254 -18.76 -27.98 36.56
N GLU A 255 -17.98 -28.98 36.97
CA GLU A 255 -17.59 -30.07 36.06
C GLU A 255 -18.79 -30.94 35.65
N PRO A 256 -18.87 -31.40 34.38
CA PRO A 256 -17.95 -31.09 33.30
C PRO A 256 -18.14 -29.66 32.76
N ARG A 257 -17.04 -28.90 32.65
CA ARG A 257 -17.11 -27.51 32.16
C ARG A 257 -17.61 -27.46 30.70
N PRO A 258 -18.57 -26.58 30.37
CA PRO A 258 -19.20 -26.52 29.06
C PRO A 258 -18.40 -25.66 28.08
N PHE A 259 -17.12 -25.98 27.87
CA PHE A 259 -16.29 -25.32 26.87
C PHE A 259 -16.82 -25.54 25.44
N LEU A 260 -16.51 -24.61 24.54
CA LEU A 260 -16.88 -24.70 23.13
C LEU A 260 -16.21 -25.91 22.46
N ARG A 261 -16.99 -26.57 21.60
CA ARG A 261 -16.57 -27.72 20.80
C ARG A 261 -17.05 -27.54 19.37
N GLU A 262 -16.40 -28.24 18.45
CA GLU A 262 -16.83 -28.28 17.05
C GLU A 262 -18.32 -28.62 16.95
N GLY A 263 -19.04 -27.86 16.13
CA GLY A 263 -20.47 -28.04 15.89
C GLY A 263 -21.37 -27.21 16.79
N HIS A 264 -20.88 -26.67 17.91
CA HIS A 264 -21.64 -25.75 18.74
C HIS A 264 -22.00 -24.47 17.96
N VAL A 265 -23.12 -23.85 18.32
CA VAL A 265 -23.53 -22.53 17.85
C VAL A 265 -23.61 -21.58 19.04
N VAL A 266 -22.89 -20.46 18.95
CA VAL A 266 -22.89 -19.39 19.93
C VAL A 266 -23.79 -18.27 19.43
N GLU A 267 -24.73 -17.83 20.26
CA GLU A 267 -25.52 -16.61 20.01
C GLU A 267 -25.21 -15.61 21.11
N ALA A 268 -24.79 -14.39 20.75
CA ALA A 268 -24.48 -13.32 21.69
C ALA A 268 -25.32 -12.09 21.34
N GLU A 269 -25.84 -11.41 22.36
CA GLU A 269 -26.66 -10.22 22.19
C GLU A 269 -26.39 -9.20 23.30
N VAL A 270 -26.16 -7.96 22.89
CA VAL A 270 -26.33 -6.79 23.75
C VAL A 270 -27.61 -6.08 23.33
N THR A 271 -28.49 -5.81 24.30
CA THR A 271 -29.83 -5.25 24.05
C THR A 271 -29.74 -3.99 23.20
N GLY A 272 -30.46 -3.98 22.06
CA GLY A 272 -30.49 -2.85 21.12
C GLY A 272 -29.34 -2.83 20.10
N LEU A 273 -28.28 -3.61 20.30
CA LEU A 273 -27.10 -3.65 19.40
C LEU A 273 -27.13 -4.82 18.40
N GLY A 274 -28.17 -5.65 18.49
CA GLY A 274 -28.39 -6.79 17.60
C GLY A 274 -27.75 -8.08 18.11
N ARG A 275 -28.22 -9.20 17.56
CA ARG A 275 -27.80 -10.55 17.92
C ARG A 275 -26.91 -11.14 16.83
N GLN A 276 -25.74 -11.63 17.23
CA GLN A 276 -24.86 -12.43 16.38
C GLN A 276 -25.05 -13.92 16.61
N ARG A 277 -24.73 -14.75 15.60
CA ARG A 277 -24.90 -16.20 15.63
C ARG A 277 -23.76 -16.88 14.88
N THR A 278 -22.81 -17.42 15.64
CA THR A 278 -21.55 -17.95 15.14
C THR A 278 -21.46 -19.46 15.33
N ARG A 279 -21.03 -20.18 14.30
CA ARG A 279 -20.77 -21.63 14.40
C ARG A 279 -19.32 -21.88 14.81
N VAL A 280 -19.12 -22.83 15.71
CA VAL A 280 -17.79 -23.30 16.10
C VAL A 280 -17.35 -24.42 15.16
N VAL A 281 -16.17 -24.29 14.58
CA VAL A 281 -15.57 -25.28 13.66
C VAL A 281 -14.19 -25.67 14.18
N ALA A 282 -13.81 -26.93 14.03
CA ALA A 282 -12.43 -27.34 14.23
C ALA A 282 -11.62 -26.97 12.98
N VAL A 283 -10.42 -26.42 13.18
CA VAL A 283 -9.44 -26.33 12.10
C VAL A 283 -8.44 -27.48 12.23
N GLU A 284 -8.28 -28.25 11.17
CA GLU A 284 -7.15 -29.16 11.04
C GLU A 284 -5.86 -28.35 10.91
N GLU A 285 -4.70 -28.93 11.30
CA GLU A 285 -3.41 -28.36 10.91
C GLU A 285 -3.40 -28.19 9.40
N ARG A 286 -3.39 -26.94 8.92
CA ARG A 286 -3.28 -26.69 7.49
C ARG A 286 -1.90 -27.14 7.03
N ALA A 287 -1.83 -28.31 6.43
CA ALA A 287 -0.85 -28.56 5.38
C ALA A 287 -1.06 -27.47 4.34
N VAL A 288 -0.02 -26.70 4.03
CA VAL A 288 -0.06 -25.65 3.01
C VAL A 288 -0.33 -26.33 1.66
N GLU A 289 -1.59 -26.39 1.23
CA GLU A 289 -1.99 -26.91 -0.07
C GLU A 289 -2.15 -25.79 -1.09
N GLU A 290 -1.37 -25.95 -2.17
CA GLU A 290 -1.28 -25.11 -3.36
C GLU A 290 -2.63 -25.05 -4.10
N ALA A 291 -3.14 -23.84 -4.36
CA ALA A 291 -4.26 -23.64 -5.26
C ALA A 291 -3.83 -23.89 -6.73
N SER A 292 -3.81 -25.16 -7.15
CA SER A 292 -3.63 -25.57 -8.53
C SER A 292 -4.93 -26.16 -9.10
N GLY A 293 -5.59 -25.41 -9.98
CA GLY A 293 -6.63 -25.95 -10.85
C GLY A 293 -5.99 -26.69 -12.02
N ARG A 294 -5.88 -28.03 -11.96
CA ARG A 294 -5.46 -28.87 -13.10
C ARG A 294 -6.62 -29.70 -13.66
N ARG A 295 -6.93 -29.48 -14.94
CA ARG A 295 -7.59 -30.48 -15.79
C ARG A 295 -6.63 -31.65 -16.03
N GLY A 296 -7.16 -32.85 -15.93
CA GLY A 296 -6.42 -34.11 -15.90
C GLY A 296 -5.68 -34.47 -17.19
N GLY A 297 -4.56 -35.16 -17.01
CA GLY A 297 -3.80 -35.88 -18.03
C GLY A 297 -2.86 -36.87 -17.34
N GLN A 298 -3.00 -38.15 -17.65
CA GLN A 298 -2.36 -39.28 -16.98
C GLN A 298 -0.82 -39.31 -17.13
N SER A 299 -0.16 -39.47 -15.97
CA SER A 299 1.00 -40.32 -15.67
C SER A 299 1.96 -40.69 -16.84
N LYS A 300 3.19 -40.17 -16.77
CA LYS A 300 4.41 -40.97 -16.93
C LYS A 300 5.45 -40.56 -15.88
N ARG A 301 5.99 -41.59 -15.20
CA ARG A 301 7.06 -41.53 -14.20
C ARG A 301 8.35 -40.98 -14.80
N GLY A 302 9.05 -40.11 -14.06
CA GLY A 302 10.44 -39.74 -14.31
C GLY A 302 10.93 -38.65 -13.36
N GLU A 303 11.80 -39.06 -12.42
CA GLU A 303 12.81 -38.27 -11.68
C GLU A 303 12.33 -37.26 -10.61
N GLY A 304 12.70 -37.55 -9.36
CA GLY A 304 12.44 -36.71 -8.20
C GLY A 304 13.40 -35.52 -8.15
N VAL A 305 12.83 -34.32 -8.25
CA VAL A 305 13.48 -33.06 -7.88
C VAL A 305 13.12 -32.75 -6.43
N SER A 306 14.11 -32.36 -5.65
CA SER A 306 14.02 -32.16 -4.19
C SER A 306 12.98 -31.08 -3.81
N ARG A 307 12.25 -31.28 -2.71
CA ARG A 307 11.32 -30.29 -2.10
C ARG A 307 12.04 -29.19 -1.29
N GLN A 308 13.36 -29.08 -1.38
CA GLN A 308 14.18 -28.25 -0.49
C GLN A 308 14.19 -26.77 -0.92
N ILE A 309 14.34 -25.87 0.04
CA ILE A 309 14.58 -24.43 -0.20
C ILE A 309 16.03 -24.27 -0.72
N ASP A 310 16.22 -23.48 -1.77
CA ASP A 310 17.52 -23.29 -2.43
C ASP A 310 18.39 -22.30 -1.66
N LEU A 311 17.80 -21.17 -1.26
CA LEU A 311 18.46 -20.07 -0.58
C LEU A 311 17.64 -19.61 0.63
N VAL A 312 18.32 -19.34 1.74
CA VAL A 312 17.78 -18.56 2.85
C VAL A 312 18.63 -17.31 3.04
N ILE A 313 18.02 -16.13 3.05
CA ILE A 313 18.65 -14.88 3.46
C ILE A 313 18.14 -14.55 4.86
N ARG A 314 19.04 -14.35 5.82
CA ARG A 314 18.73 -13.94 7.20
C ARG A 314 19.16 -12.51 7.40
N ALA A 315 18.29 -11.71 8.01
CA ALA A 315 18.54 -10.30 8.24
C ALA A 315 18.06 -9.88 9.62
N SER A 316 18.90 -9.13 10.33
CA SER A 316 18.52 -8.45 11.58
C SER A 316 17.41 -7.44 11.34
N ARG A 317 17.38 -6.84 10.13
CA ARG A 317 16.39 -5.88 9.66
C ARG A 317 15.96 -6.21 8.23
N MET A 318 14.66 -6.36 8.03
CA MET A 318 14.02 -6.69 6.76
C MET A 318 12.73 -5.88 6.60
N VAL A 319 12.49 -5.32 5.42
CA VAL A 319 11.26 -4.58 5.11
C VAL A 319 10.26 -5.50 4.42
N THR A 320 9.19 -5.85 5.13
CA THR A 320 8.05 -6.62 4.59
C THR A 320 6.83 -5.71 4.40
N PRO A 321 5.73 -6.20 3.77
CA PRO A 321 4.49 -5.44 3.68
C PRO A 321 3.89 -5.03 5.05
N ASP A 322 4.22 -5.77 6.12
CA ASP A 322 3.74 -5.50 7.47
C ASP A 322 4.65 -4.53 8.26
N GLY A 323 5.78 -4.12 7.67
CA GLY A 323 6.75 -3.20 8.28
C GLY A 323 8.17 -3.73 8.34
N GLU A 324 9.03 -3.00 9.04
CA GLU A 324 10.40 -3.43 9.31
C GLU A 324 10.41 -4.45 10.46
N THR A 325 11.09 -5.58 10.27
CA THR A 325 11.15 -6.69 11.22
C THR A 325 12.47 -7.45 11.13
N THR A 326 12.73 -8.37 12.07
CA THR A 326 13.82 -9.33 12.02
C THR A 326 13.31 -10.65 11.46
N GLY A 327 14.10 -11.33 10.62
CA GLY A 327 13.67 -12.63 10.11
C GLY A 327 14.54 -13.21 9.02
N SER A 328 13.95 -14.15 8.29
CA SER A 328 14.59 -14.78 7.14
C SER A 328 13.62 -15.02 5.99
N VAL A 329 14.14 -14.98 4.76
CA VAL A 329 13.38 -15.24 3.53
C VAL A 329 13.90 -16.53 2.90
N GLY A 330 12.99 -17.47 2.67
CA GLY A 330 13.26 -18.72 1.95
C GLY A 330 12.91 -18.56 0.47
N VAL A 331 13.86 -18.91 -0.39
CA VAL A 331 13.77 -18.79 -1.84
C VAL A 331 13.91 -20.15 -2.50
N ARG A 332 13.05 -20.43 -3.47
CA ARG A 332 13.11 -21.62 -4.31
C ARG A 332 12.78 -21.27 -5.75
N ASP A 333 13.59 -21.73 -6.70
CA ASP A 333 13.43 -21.48 -8.13
C ASP A 333 13.28 -19.98 -8.48
N GLY A 334 13.95 -19.12 -7.71
CA GLY A 334 13.91 -17.67 -7.85
C GLY A 334 12.63 -16.97 -7.35
N GLU A 335 11.77 -17.69 -6.64
CA GLU A 335 10.56 -17.18 -5.98
C GLU A 335 10.69 -17.24 -4.46
N ILE A 336 10.10 -16.28 -3.77
CA ILE A 336 9.95 -16.29 -2.31
C ILE A 336 8.88 -17.30 -1.93
N VAL A 337 9.29 -18.37 -1.24
CA VAL A 337 8.39 -19.45 -0.79
C VAL A 337 8.12 -19.44 0.71
N ALA A 338 8.91 -18.69 1.48
CA ALA A 338 8.71 -18.51 2.91
C ALA A 338 9.25 -17.14 3.38
N VAL A 339 8.54 -16.52 4.32
CA VAL A 339 9.03 -15.38 5.10
C VAL A 339 8.83 -15.74 6.57
N ASP A 340 9.93 -15.98 7.29
CA ASP A 340 9.92 -16.35 8.71
C ASP A 340 10.34 -15.16 9.57
N THR A 341 9.38 -14.58 10.28
CA THR A 341 9.57 -13.51 11.27
C THR A 341 9.48 -14.02 12.71
N THR A 342 9.26 -15.33 12.90
CA THR A 342 9.03 -15.95 14.21
C THR A 342 10.31 -16.42 14.88
N GLY A 343 11.40 -16.52 14.11
CA GLY A 343 12.67 -17.09 14.56
C GLY A 343 12.66 -18.62 14.59
N ALA A 344 11.69 -19.27 13.93
CA ALA A 344 11.62 -20.73 13.82
C ALA A 344 12.84 -21.31 13.07
N GLY A 345 13.44 -20.52 12.18
CA GLY A 345 14.69 -20.81 11.51
C GLY A 345 14.50 -21.64 10.25
N LEU A 346 14.64 -21.00 9.09
CA LEU A 346 14.63 -21.69 7.79
C LEU A 346 15.97 -22.38 7.53
N THR A 347 15.90 -23.53 6.84
CA THR A 347 17.06 -24.29 6.36
C THR A 347 17.03 -24.40 4.84
N ALA A 348 18.19 -24.29 4.21
CA ALA A 348 18.35 -24.31 2.76
C ALA A 348 19.73 -24.81 2.34
N ALA A 349 19.91 -25.07 1.05
CA ALA A 349 21.21 -25.44 0.49
C ALA A 349 22.24 -24.32 0.59
N ARG A 350 21.83 -23.06 0.38
CA ARG A 350 22.63 -21.85 0.56
C ARG A 350 22.02 -20.98 1.65
N VAL A 351 22.84 -20.49 2.58
CA VAL A 351 22.41 -19.53 3.61
C VAL A 351 23.29 -18.30 3.50
N VAL A 352 22.66 -17.12 3.47
CA VAL A 352 23.29 -15.81 3.49
C VAL A 352 22.86 -15.11 4.77
N GLU A 353 23.84 -14.68 5.55
CA GLU A 353 23.63 -13.85 6.75
C GLU A 353 24.02 -12.42 6.36
N LEU A 354 23.08 -11.48 6.47
CA LEU A 354 23.37 -10.06 6.30
C LEU A 354 24.06 -9.51 7.54
N ALA A 355 24.89 -8.49 7.35
CA ALA A 355 25.53 -7.80 8.45
C ALA A 355 24.52 -7.01 9.30
N ASP A 356 24.88 -6.69 10.55
CA ASP A 356 23.98 -6.01 11.49
C ASP A 356 23.58 -4.60 11.03
N ASP A 357 24.42 -3.96 10.22
CA ASP A 357 24.20 -2.64 9.60
C ASP A 357 23.48 -2.71 8.25
N GLU A 358 23.12 -3.90 7.77
CA GLU A 358 22.42 -4.12 6.52
C GLU A 358 20.91 -4.35 6.73
N VAL A 359 20.11 -3.84 5.79
CA VAL A 359 18.66 -4.04 5.73
C VAL A 359 18.31 -4.74 4.43
N LEU A 360 17.56 -5.83 4.52
CA LEU A 360 16.97 -6.49 3.37
C LEU A 360 15.69 -5.77 2.94
N MET A 361 15.69 -5.15 1.76
CA MET A 361 14.54 -4.49 1.15
C MET A 361 14.09 -5.25 -0.10
N PRO A 362 12.80 -5.13 -0.50
CA PRO A 362 12.40 -5.55 -1.85
C PRO A 362 13.22 -4.76 -2.87
N GLY A 363 13.63 -5.43 -3.96
CA GLY A 363 14.32 -4.78 -5.07
C GLY A 363 13.52 -3.57 -5.57
N VAL A 364 14.21 -2.46 -5.82
CA VAL A 364 13.59 -1.21 -6.28
C VAL A 364 13.05 -1.42 -7.70
N VAL A 365 11.88 -0.83 -7.97
CA VAL A 365 11.20 -0.89 -9.27
C VAL A 365 11.07 0.53 -9.79
N ASP A 366 11.77 0.84 -10.87
CA ASP A 366 11.73 2.17 -11.47
C ASP A 366 10.86 2.17 -12.73
N ALA A 367 9.65 2.73 -12.62
CA ALA A 367 8.69 2.75 -13.71
C ALA A 367 8.88 3.92 -14.69
N HIS A 368 9.89 4.78 -14.52
CA HIS A 368 10.12 5.94 -15.39
C HIS A 368 11.60 6.10 -15.74
N VAL A 369 12.03 5.36 -16.77
CA VAL A 369 13.41 5.36 -17.26
C VAL A 369 13.42 5.57 -18.77
N HIS A 370 14.29 6.46 -19.25
CA HIS A 370 14.57 6.64 -20.67
C HIS A 370 15.90 5.99 -21.01
N VAL A 371 15.86 4.76 -21.53
CA VAL A 371 17.07 4.02 -21.94
C VAL A 371 17.58 4.49 -23.30
N ASN A 372 16.71 5.07 -24.13
CA ASN A 372 17.02 5.70 -25.43
C ASN A 372 17.54 4.73 -26.52
N ASP A 373 17.36 3.43 -26.33
CA ASP A 373 17.88 2.37 -27.19
C ASP A 373 16.73 1.58 -27.82
N PRO A 374 16.70 1.33 -29.14
CA PRO A 374 17.66 1.73 -30.19
C PRO A 374 17.66 3.23 -30.51
N GLY A 375 18.64 3.65 -31.30
CA GLY A 375 18.60 4.91 -32.05
C GLY A 375 19.42 6.04 -31.44
N ARG A 376 19.23 6.31 -30.15
CA ARG A 376 20.06 7.24 -29.36
C ARG A 376 20.81 6.50 -28.27
N THR A 377 21.32 5.32 -28.61
CA THR A 377 22.02 4.42 -27.69
C THR A 377 23.18 5.13 -26.99
N GLU A 378 23.82 6.12 -27.61
CA GLU A 378 24.87 6.95 -27.03
C GLU A 378 24.44 7.83 -25.84
N TRP A 379 23.15 8.10 -25.68
CA TRP A 379 22.61 8.80 -24.51
C TRP A 379 22.63 7.89 -23.27
N GLU A 380 22.33 6.60 -23.43
CA GLU A 380 22.44 5.58 -22.37
C GLU A 380 22.62 4.16 -22.93
N GLY A 381 21.54 3.45 -23.28
CA GLY A 381 21.61 2.06 -23.72
C GLY A 381 21.26 1.03 -22.63
N PHE A 382 20.67 -0.10 -23.01
CA PHE A 382 20.20 -1.09 -22.03
C PHE A 382 21.32 -1.64 -21.14
N ALA A 383 22.53 -1.80 -21.69
CA ALA A 383 23.67 -2.32 -20.94
C ALA A 383 24.10 -1.42 -19.78
N SER A 384 24.25 -0.11 -20.01
CA SER A 384 24.67 0.83 -18.96
C SER A 384 23.50 1.20 -18.04
N ALA A 385 22.29 1.44 -18.57
CA ALA A 385 21.11 1.72 -17.76
C ALA A 385 20.85 0.60 -16.73
N THR A 386 20.80 -0.66 -17.18
CA THR A 386 20.50 -1.77 -16.27
C THR A 386 21.66 -2.10 -15.33
N ARG A 387 22.91 -1.87 -15.74
CA ARG A 387 24.06 -1.96 -14.83
C ARG A 387 23.98 -0.89 -13.73
N ALA A 388 23.66 0.35 -14.09
CA ALA A 388 23.44 1.44 -13.14
C ALA A 388 22.26 1.18 -12.21
N ALA A 389 21.16 0.64 -12.74
CA ALA A 389 20.01 0.18 -11.96
C ALA A 389 20.44 -0.85 -10.91
N ALA A 390 21.13 -1.93 -11.33
CA ALA A 390 21.62 -2.96 -10.42
C ALA A 390 22.56 -2.40 -9.34
N ALA A 391 23.47 -1.50 -9.70
CA ALA A 391 24.37 -0.85 -8.74
C ALA A 391 23.62 0.07 -7.73
N GLY A 392 22.40 0.50 -8.07
CA GLY A 392 21.53 1.34 -7.24
C GLY A 392 20.43 0.60 -6.49
N GLY A 393 20.44 -0.74 -6.46
CA GLY A 393 19.42 -1.54 -5.75
C GLY A 393 18.13 -1.77 -6.55
N VAL A 394 18.10 -1.31 -7.80
CA VAL A 394 16.97 -1.49 -8.72
C VAL A 394 17.07 -2.86 -9.36
N THR A 395 15.98 -3.63 -9.31
CA THR A 395 15.87 -4.97 -9.89
C THR A 395 14.92 -5.01 -11.08
N THR A 396 14.15 -3.95 -11.30
CA THR A 396 13.24 -3.83 -12.44
C THR A 396 13.16 -2.39 -12.92
N ILE A 397 13.23 -2.19 -14.24
CA ILE A 397 12.92 -0.92 -14.88
C ILE A 397 11.75 -1.06 -15.85
N VAL A 398 11.00 0.01 -16.08
CA VAL A 398 10.01 0.09 -17.17
C VAL A 398 10.41 1.23 -18.10
N ASP A 399 10.86 0.87 -19.30
CA ASP A 399 11.42 1.83 -20.26
C ASP A 399 10.33 2.64 -20.97
N MET A 400 10.54 3.95 -21.05
CA MET A 400 9.66 4.92 -21.70
C MET A 400 9.71 4.80 -23.23
N PRO A 401 8.63 5.19 -23.95
CA PRO A 401 8.49 4.89 -25.37
C PRO A 401 9.19 5.88 -26.30
N LEU A 402 9.83 6.94 -25.77
CA LEU A 402 10.44 8.00 -26.57
C LEU A 402 11.93 8.14 -26.33
N ASN A 403 12.55 9.08 -27.05
CA ASN A 403 13.99 9.28 -27.21
C ASN A 403 14.69 8.12 -27.94
N SER A 404 14.23 6.88 -27.77
CA SER A 404 14.56 5.78 -28.67
C SER A 404 14.00 6.03 -30.07
N ILE A 405 14.72 5.60 -31.10
CA ILE A 405 14.32 5.72 -32.50
C ILE A 405 14.30 4.33 -33.14
N PRO A 406 13.14 3.88 -33.68
CA PRO A 406 11.84 4.54 -33.61
C PRO A 406 11.27 4.56 -32.18
N PRO A 407 10.40 5.52 -31.85
CA PRO A 407 9.65 5.49 -30.60
C PRO A 407 8.70 4.30 -30.58
N THR A 408 8.39 3.79 -29.39
CA THR A 408 7.58 2.59 -29.15
C THR A 408 6.09 2.87 -29.31
N CYS A 409 5.69 3.28 -30.52
CA CYS A 409 4.32 3.70 -30.86
C CYS A 409 3.55 2.69 -31.73
N ASP A 410 4.22 1.59 -32.12
CA ASP A 410 3.65 0.46 -32.86
C ASP A 410 4.35 -0.86 -32.47
N LEU A 411 3.76 -1.99 -32.87
CA LEU A 411 4.30 -3.32 -32.55
C LEU A 411 5.71 -3.56 -33.15
N PRO A 412 6.02 -3.19 -34.41
CA PRO A 412 7.37 -3.31 -34.95
C PRO A 412 8.45 -2.58 -34.13
N ALA A 413 8.17 -1.37 -33.63
CA ALA A 413 9.07 -0.61 -32.79
C ALA A 413 9.28 -1.27 -31.41
N LEU A 414 8.19 -1.77 -30.80
CA LEU A 414 8.27 -2.55 -29.56
C LEU A 414 9.13 -3.81 -29.73
N ASP A 415 8.89 -4.58 -30.78
CA ASP A 415 9.65 -5.81 -31.05
C ASP A 415 11.13 -5.53 -31.34
N LEU A 416 11.43 -4.43 -32.03
CA LEU A 416 12.81 -3.99 -32.23
C LEU A 416 13.47 -3.65 -30.90
N LYS A 417 12.82 -2.84 -30.05
CA LYS A 417 13.34 -2.46 -28.74
C LYS A 417 13.57 -3.69 -27.84
N ARG A 418 12.64 -4.64 -27.83
CA ARG A 418 12.78 -5.93 -27.12
C ARG A 418 13.98 -6.75 -27.58
N ARG A 419 14.19 -6.85 -28.90
CA ARG A 419 15.36 -7.54 -29.46
C ARG A 419 16.67 -6.87 -29.06
N VAL A 420 16.71 -5.54 -29.04
CA VAL A 420 17.89 -4.76 -28.63
C VAL A 420 18.16 -4.95 -27.15
N ALA A 421 17.15 -4.83 -26.28
CA ALA A 421 17.29 -5.06 -24.84
C ALA A 421 17.90 -6.45 -24.51
N LEU A 422 17.56 -7.47 -25.31
CA LEU A 422 18.09 -8.83 -25.16
C LEU A 422 19.38 -9.10 -25.95
N GLY A 423 19.95 -8.12 -26.65
CA GLY A 423 21.19 -8.31 -27.43
C GLY A 423 21.05 -9.17 -28.70
N GLY A 424 19.83 -9.39 -29.19
CA GLY A 424 19.56 -10.24 -30.36
C GLY A 424 19.75 -11.74 -30.07
N ALA A 425 20.55 -12.43 -30.89
CA ALA A 425 20.90 -13.85 -30.70
C ALA A 425 22.07 -14.08 -29.71
N ALA A 426 22.63 -13.00 -29.15
CA ALA A 426 23.66 -13.05 -28.12
C ALA A 426 23.03 -13.09 -26.71
N ALA A 427 23.85 -13.21 -25.66
CA ALA A 427 23.39 -13.11 -24.28
C ALA A 427 22.74 -11.74 -24.00
N SER A 428 21.78 -11.70 -23.07
CA SER A 428 21.06 -10.50 -22.64
C SER A 428 22.01 -9.32 -22.38
N GLN A 429 21.63 -8.11 -22.75
CA GLN A 429 22.36 -6.89 -22.37
C GLN A 429 21.89 -6.35 -21.01
N ALA A 430 20.82 -6.92 -20.44
CA ALA A 430 20.14 -6.39 -19.26
C ALA A 430 20.62 -7.06 -17.98
N PHE A 431 21.06 -6.29 -16.99
CA PHE A 431 21.41 -6.81 -15.65
C PHE A 431 20.18 -7.01 -14.75
N VAL A 432 19.11 -6.27 -15.01
CA VAL A 432 17.85 -6.24 -14.24
C VAL A 432 16.68 -6.53 -15.18
N ASP A 433 15.50 -6.81 -14.65
CA ASP A 433 14.33 -7.08 -15.49
C ASP A 433 13.76 -5.81 -16.13
N ILE A 434 13.16 -5.94 -17.32
CA ILE A 434 12.73 -4.82 -18.15
C ILE A 434 11.26 -4.97 -18.59
N GLY A 435 10.42 -4.01 -18.23
CA GLY A 435 9.12 -3.75 -18.85
C GLY A 435 9.18 -2.60 -19.87
N PHE A 436 8.08 -2.37 -20.59
CA PHE A 436 7.98 -1.29 -21.57
C PHE A 436 6.65 -0.55 -21.48
N TRP A 437 6.71 0.77 -21.67
CA TRP A 437 5.55 1.60 -21.98
C TRP A 437 5.35 1.68 -23.51
N GLY A 438 4.09 1.77 -23.95
CA GLY A 438 3.73 2.17 -25.30
C GLY A 438 3.60 3.69 -25.40
N GLY A 439 3.71 4.25 -26.60
CA GLY A 439 3.47 5.66 -26.88
C GLY A 439 2.07 5.93 -27.41
N ALA A 440 1.42 7.00 -26.94
CA ALA A 440 0.23 7.58 -27.55
C ALA A 440 0.61 8.93 -28.17
N ILE A 441 0.54 9.00 -29.50
CA ILE A 441 0.92 10.15 -30.33
C ILE A 441 -0.19 10.42 -31.37
N PRO A 442 -0.21 11.60 -32.00
CA PRO A 442 -1.14 11.88 -33.10
C PRO A 442 -1.20 10.77 -34.15
N GLY A 443 -2.39 10.25 -34.41
CA GLY A 443 -2.67 9.28 -35.47
C GLY A 443 -2.44 7.80 -35.12
N ASN A 444 -1.87 7.45 -33.96
CA ASN A 444 -1.57 6.05 -33.63
C ASN A 444 -2.61 5.33 -32.73
N VAL A 445 -3.78 5.93 -32.51
CA VAL A 445 -4.88 5.31 -31.74
C VAL A 445 -5.19 3.86 -32.16
N PRO A 446 -5.19 3.50 -33.47
CA PRO A 446 -5.40 2.11 -33.89
C PRO A 446 -4.36 1.09 -33.38
N GLU A 447 -3.16 1.54 -32.99
CA GLU A 447 -2.07 0.67 -32.53
C GLU A 447 -2.15 0.38 -31.02
N LEU A 448 -2.88 1.19 -30.25
CA LEU A 448 -2.88 1.14 -28.78
C LEU A 448 -3.32 -0.22 -28.26
N ARG A 449 -4.42 -0.77 -28.77
CA ARG A 449 -4.90 -2.10 -28.37
C ARG A 449 -3.87 -3.20 -28.68
N THR A 450 -3.28 -3.17 -29.87
CA THR A 450 -2.27 -4.15 -30.29
C THR A 450 -1.05 -4.12 -29.36
N LEU A 451 -0.57 -2.93 -29.00
CA LEU A 451 0.52 -2.77 -28.03
C LEU A 451 0.15 -3.28 -26.64
N HIS A 452 -1.07 -2.98 -26.18
CA HIS A 452 -1.57 -3.44 -24.89
C HIS A 452 -1.63 -4.98 -24.83
N GLU A 453 -2.16 -5.62 -25.88
CA GLU A 453 -2.21 -7.07 -26.02
C GLU A 453 -0.80 -7.68 -26.09
N ALA A 454 0.15 -6.99 -26.72
CA ALA A 454 1.56 -7.36 -26.73
C ALA A 454 2.26 -7.17 -25.38
N GLY A 455 1.59 -6.63 -24.35
CA GLY A 455 2.03 -6.67 -22.96
C GLY A 455 2.78 -5.44 -22.45
N VAL A 456 2.66 -4.28 -23.10
CA VAL A 456 3.13 -3.00 -22.51
C VAL A 456 2.37 -2.69 -21.22
N SER A 457 3.00 -1.97 -20.28
CA SER A 457 2.41 -1.61 -18.99
C SER A 457 1.27 -0.58 -19.10
N GLY A 458 1.24 0.18 -20.19
CA GLY A 458 0.26 1.22 -20.52
C GLY A 458 0.82 2.15 -21.59
N PHE A 459 0.31 3.37 -21.66
CA PHE A 459 0.65 4.33 -22.72
C PHE A 459 1.11 5.64 -22.14
N LYS A 460 2.18 6.22 -22.70
CA LYS A 460 2.68 7.55 -22.35
C LYS A 460 2.30 8.56 -23.42
N CYS A 461 1.90 9.77 -23.02
CA CYS A 461 1.80 10.92 -23.93
C CYS A 461 2.46 12.18 -23.37
N PHE A 462 2.62 13.18 -24.24
CA PHE A 462 2.96 14.56 -23.89
C PHE A 462 1.81 15.49 -24.30
N LEU A 463 1.62 16.58 -23.56
CA LEU A 463 0.68 17.67 -23.89
C LEU A 463 1.36 18.91 -24.50
N LEU A 464 2.67 18.84 -24.69
CA LEU A 464 3.50 19.83 -25.36
C LEU A 464 4.74 19.16 -25.98
N HIS A 465 5.49 19.90 -26.81
CA HIS A 465 6.67 19.34 -27.48
C HIS A 465 7.69 18.77 -26.47
N SER A 466 8.07 17.51 -26.68
CA SER A 466 8.91 16.72 -25.77
C SER A 466 10.41 17.01 -25.87
N GLY A 467 10.81 17.87 -26.81
CA GLY A 467 12.20 18.09 -27.21
C GLY A 467 12.63 17.25 -28.43
N VAL A 468 11.80 16.30 -28.88
CA VAL A 468 12.05 15.49 -30.08
C VAL A 468 10.81 15.40 -30.98
N ASP A 469 11.01 15.46 -32.29
CA ASP A 469 9.91 15.57 -33.26
C ASP A 469 9.21 14.23 -33.53
N GLU A 470 9.90 13.11 -33.36
CA GLU A 470 9.34 11.78 -33.59
C GLU A 470 8.35 11.34 -32.51
N PHE A 471 8.24 12.06 -31.38
CA PHE A 471 7.23 11.85 -30.35
C PHE A 471 6.39 13.13 -30.14
N PRO A 472 5.51 13.48 -31.10
CA PRO A 472 4.74 14.71 -31.04
C PRO A 472 3.65 14.65 -29.95
N PRO A 473 3.27 15.80 -29.36
CA PRO A 473 2.25 15.86 -28.34
C PRO A 473 0.84 15.61 -28.89
N LEU A 474 -0.06 15.21 -27.99
CA LEU A 474 -1.50 15.17 -28.27
C LEU A 474 -2.11 16.54 -27.99
N ASP A 475 -2.96 17.01 -28.91
CA ASP A 475 -3.90 18.10 -28.59
C ASP A 475 -5.08 17.59 -27.74
N ALA A 476 -6.00 18.49 -27.34
CA ALA A 476 -7.12 18.14 -26.48
C ALA A 476 -8.07 17.09 -27.09
N ASP A 477 -8.36 17.17 -28.38
CA ASP A 477 -9.27 16.23 -29.07
C ASP A 477 -8.61 14.86 -29.22
N GLN A 478 -7.32 14.84 -29.53
CA GLN A 478 -6.52 13.63 -29.65
C GLN A 478 -6.28 12.95 -28.31
N LEU A 479 -6.09 13.72 -27.23
CA LEU A 479 -6.02 13.21 -25.86
C LEU A 479 -7.33 12.50 -25.49
N GLU A 480 -8.48 13.12 -25.75
CA GLU A 480 -9.78 12.50 -25.50
C GLU A 480 -9.96 11.22 -26.32
N LEU A 481 -9.60 11.23 -27.61
CA LEU A 481 -9.68 10.05 -28.47
C LEU A 481 -8.82 8.90 -27.95
N ALA A 482 -7.56 9.17 -27.58
CA ALA A 482 -6.66 8.17 -27.01
C ALA A 482 -7.20 7.62 -25.68
N MET A 483 -7.70 8.49 -24.79
CA MET A 483 -8.26 8.08 -23.50
C MET A 483 -9.52 7.22 -23.66
N ARG A 484 -10.38 7.51 -24.64
CA ARG A 484 -11.54 6.65 -24.96
C ARG A 484 -11.11 5.25 -25.41
N GLU A 485 -10.11 5.16 -26.29
CA GLU A 485 -9.60 3.86 -26.74
C GLU A 485 -8.95 3.10 -25.58
N ILE A 486 -8.09 3.75 -24.79
CA ILE A 486 -7.40 3.13 -23.66
C ILE A 486 -8.39 2.64 -22.59
N ALA A 487 -9.43 3.43 -22.29
CA ALA A 487 -10.48 3.03 -21.36
C ALA A 487 -11.25 1.79 -21.83
N SER A 488 -11.40 1.60 -23.15
CA SER A 488 -12.15 0.47 -23.73
C SER A 488 -11.51 -0.91 -23.48
N PHE A 489 -10.28 -0.96 -22.96
CA PHE A 489 -9.59 -2.18 -22.55
C PHE A 489 -8.98 -2.10 -21.16
N ASP A 490 -9.47 -1.18 -20.30
CA ASP A 490 -8.95 -0.95 -18.93
C ASP A 490 -7.43 -0.68 -18.90
N GLY A 491 -6.96 0.05 -19.90
CA GLY A 491 -5.59 0.50 -19.97
C GLY A 491 -5.29 1.71 -19.07
N LEU A 492 -4.02 2.08 -19.03
CA LEU A 492 -3.49 3.21 -18.29
C LEU A 492 -2.85 4.21 -19.25
N LEU A 493 -3.19 5.49 -19.11
CA LEU A 493 -2.49 6.60 -19.77
C LEU A 493 -1.65 7.36 -18.74
N ILE A 494 -0.33 7.44 -18.96
CA ILE A 494 0.61 8.22 -18.15
C ILE A 494 0.97 9.50 -18.91
N VAL A 495 0.90 10.65 -18.25
CA VAL A 495 0.87 11.95 -18.92
C VAL A 495 1.98 12.86 -18.40
N HIS A 496 2.83 13.33 -19.30
CA HIS A 496 3.64 14.52 -19.03
C HIS A 496 2.74 15.75 -19.18
N ALA A 497 2.39 16.37 -18.05
CA ALA A 497 1.37 17.40 -17.96
C ALA A 497 1.96 18.80 -17.77
N GLU A 498 2.38 19.44 -18.86
CA GLU A 498 2.60 20.89 -18.92
C GLU A 498 1.79 21.47 -20.09
N ASP A 499 1.18 22.63 -19.88
CA ASP A 499 0.34 23.30 -20.88
C ASP A 499 1.21 24.08 -21.89
N ALA A 500 1.10 23.71 -23.17
CA ALA A 500 1.88 24.32 -24.24
C ALA A 500 1.64 25.84 -24.36
N HIS A 501 0.38 26.28 -24.23
CA HIS A 501 0.03 27.70 -24.37
C HIS A 501 0.62 28.53 -23.23
N ALA A 502 0.54 28.05 -22.00
CA ALA A 502 1.13 28.69 -20.83
C ALA A 502 2.65 28.85 -20.98
N ILE A 503 3.35 27.85 -21.52
CA ILE A 503 4.79 27.91 -21.78
C ILE A 503 5.13 28.85 -22.93
N GLU A 504 4.38 28.83 -24.03
CA GLU A 504 4.58 29.75 -25.16
C GLU A 504 4.46 31.22 -24.76
N HIS A 505 3.64 31.53 -23.75
CA HIS A 505 3.42 32.87 -23.23
C HIS A 505 4.28 33.22 -22.01
N ALA A 506 5.08 32.27 -21.52
CA ALA A 506 6.02 32.49 -20.43
C ALA A 506 7.30 33.22 -20.92
N PRO A 507 8.07 33.85 -20.01
CA PRO A 507 9.39 34.38 -20.34
C PRO A 507 10.29 33.32 -20.99
N VAL A 508 11.01 33.66 -22.05
CA VAL A 508 11.96 32.73 -22.67
C VAL A 508 13.18 32.56 -21.77
N ALA A 509 13.58 31.31 -21.52
CA ALA A 509 14.84 31.01 -20.85
C ALA A 509 16.03 31.40 -21.75
N VAL A 510 16.90 32.28 -21.27
CA VAL A 510 18.12 32.70 -21.97
C VAL A 510 19.25 32.85 -20.96
N GLY A 511 20.43 32.33 -21.30
CA GLY A 511 21.64 32.48 -20.51
C GLY A 511 21.68 31.58 -19.27
N GLY A 512 22.61 31.90 -18.36
CA GLY A 512 22.98 31.02 -17.26
C GLY A 512 22.10 31.06 -16.02
N ALA A 513 21.14 31.99 -15.91
CA ALA A 513 20.38 32.15 -14.68
C ALA A 513 19.30 31.06 -14.51
N TYR A 514 19.37 30.26 -13.43
CA TYR A 514 18.37 29.21 -13.18
C TYR A 514 16.95 29.79 -13.04
N ALA A 515 16.84 30.94 -12.38
CA ALA A 515 15.57 31.66 -12.25
C ALA A 515 14.93 31.98 -13.61
N GLY A 516 15.73 32.27 -14.65
CA GLY A 516 15.21 32.48 -16.01
C GLY A 516 14.54 31.23 -16.57
N PHE A 517 15.13 30.05 -16.35
CA PHE A 517 14.55 28.77 -16.72
C PHE A 517 13.31 28.43 -15.91
N LEU A 518 13.35 28.63 -14.58
CA LEU A 518 12.21 28.42 -13.70
C LEU A 518 10.98 29.24 -14.15
N HIS A 519 11.18 30.51 -14.51
CA HIS A 519 10.11 31.38 -15.00
C HIS A 519 9.59 30.99 -16.40
N SER A 520 10.40 30.35 -17.23
CA SER A 520 9.98 29.89 -18.57
C SER A 520 8.98 28.73 -18.53
N ARG A 521 8.86 28.08 -17.38
CA ARG A 521 7.92 26.97 -17.15
C ARG A 521 7.18 27.23 -15.83
N PRO A 522 6.24 28.19 -15.80
CA PRO A 522 5.55 28.58 -14.57
C PRO A 522 4.70 27.43 -14.02
N ARG A 523 4.38 27.49 -12.73
CA ARG A 523 3.51 26.50 -12.04
C ARG A 523 2.18 26.31 -12.75
N ASP A 524 1.62 27.39 -13.29
CA ASP A 524 0.34 27.38 -14.00
C ASP A 524 0.35 26.47 -15.24
N ALA A 525 1.50 26.22 -15.86
CA ALA A 525 1.58 25.26 -16.96
C ALA A 525 1.24 23.84 -16.51
N GLU A 526 1.75 23.41 -15.35
CA GLU A 526 1.42 22.12 -14.74
C GLU A 526 -0.05 22.10 -14.26
N ASN A 527 -0.49 23.18 -13.62
CA ASN A 527 -1.85 23.32 -13.09
C ASN A 527 -2.93 23.18 -14.17
N LEU A 528 -2.79 23.90 -15.28
CA LEU A 528 -3.74 23.88 -16.39
C LEU A 528 -3.78 22.51 -17.08
N ALA A 529 -2.60 21.92 -17.32
CA ALA A 529 -2.50 20.61 -17.94
C ALA A 529 -3.14 19.50 -17.09
N VAL A 530 -2.84 19.45 -15.79
CA VAL A 530 -3.43 18.46 -14.87
C VAL A 530 -4.95 18.64 -14.79
N ALA A 531 -5.45 19.87 -14.71
CA ALA A 531 -6.89 20.13 -14.73
C ALA A 531 -7.57 19.64 -16.03
N GLY A 532 -6.91 19.84 -17.18
CA GLY A 532 -7.35 19.32 -18.47
C GLY A 532 -7.42 17.79 -18.50
N VAL A 533 -6.37 17.12 -18.04
CA VAL A 533 -6.32 15.64 -17.93
C VAL A 533 -7.44 15.12 -17.04
N VAL A 534 -7.66 15.75 -15.88
CA VAL A 534 -8.74 15.38 -14.95
C VAL A 534 -10.11 15.48 -15.63
N GLU A 535 -10.37 16.53 -16.41
CA GLU A 535 -11.65 16.69 -17.09
C GLU A 535 -11.87 15.65 -18.19
N VAL A 536 -10.83 15.31 -18.96
CA VAL A 536 -10.93 14.25 -19.96
C VAL A 536 -11.06 12.87 -19.30
N ALA A 537 -10.35 12.61 -18.20
CA ALA A 537 -10.48 11.38 -17.42
C ALA A 537 -11.91 11.22 -16.88
N ARG A 538 -12.50 12.30 -16.35
CA ARG A 538 -13.90 12.33 -15.89
C ARG A 538 -14.88 11.95 -17.00
N LYS A 539 -14.68 12.45 -18.22
CA LYS A 539 -15.55 12.15 -19.38
C LYS A 539 -15.40 10.73 -19.92
N THR A 540 -14.21 10.17 -19.84
CA THR A 540 -13.86 8.92 -20.53
C THR A 540 -13.80 7.71 -19.60
N GLY A 541 -13.62 7.91 -18.31
CA GLY A 541 -13.36 6.85 -17.33
C GLY A 541 -11.96 6.23 -17.45
N CYS A 542 -11.07 6.80 -18.26
CA CYS A 542 -9.72 6.28 -18.46
C CYS A 542 -8.89 6.42 -17.18
N ARG A 543 -8.12 5.38 -16.83
CA ARG A 543 -7.13 5.46 -15.75
C ARG A 543 -5.98 6.33 -16.20
N VAL A 544 -5.66 7.32 -15.36
CA VAL A 544 -4.60 8.29 -15.66
C VAL A 544 -3.55 8.34 -14.56
N HIS A 545 -2.35 8.67 -14.96
CA HIS A 545 -1.25 8.93 -14.05
C HIS A 545 -0.50 10.19 -14.44
N ILE A 546 -0.34 11.10 -13.49
CA ILE A 546 0.41 12.34 -13.69
C ILE A 546 1.88 12.08 -13.40
N LEU A 547 2.71 12.19 -14.44
CA LEU A 547 4.15 11.96 -14.33
C LEU A 547 4.84 13.12 -13.62
N HIS A 548 5.95 12.79 -12.95
CA HIS A 548 6.96 13.70 -12.38
C HIS A 548 6.41 15.04 -11.86
N VAL A 549 5.45 15.00 -10.93
CA VAL A 549 4.84 16.19 -10.32
C VAL A 549 5.92 17.03 -9.65
N SER A 550 6.06 18.28 -10.11
CA SER A 550 7.06 19.22 -9.61
C SER A 550 6.44 20.28 -8.71
N SER A 551 5.20 20.68 -8.99
CA SER A 551 4.50 21.75 -8.29
C SER A 551 3.53 21.17 -7.27
N ALA A 552 3.63 21.58 -6.01
CA ALA A 552 2.67 21.18 -4.99
C ALA A 552 1.25 21.72 -5.24
N ASP A 553 1.10 22.71 -6.12
CA ASP A 553 -0.18 23.36 -6.43
C ASP A 553 -1.20 22.37 -7.05
N VAL A 554 -0.72 21.34 -7.75
CA VAL A 554 -1.59 20.33 -8.37
C VAL A 554 -2.11 19.27 -7.40
N LEU A 555 -1.52 19.16 -6.20
CA LEU A 555 -1.87 18.12 -5.24
C LEU A 555 -3.35 18.19 -4.84
N ALA A 556 -3.87 19.39 -4.59
CA ALA A 556 -5.28 19.58 -4.25
C ALA A 556 -6.22 19.15 -5.39
N THR A 557 -5.83 19.40 -6.64
CA THR A 557 -6.61 19.01 -7.82
C THR A 557 -6.61 17.49 -8.00
N ILE A 558 -5.47 16.84 -7.85
CA ILE A 558 -5.33 15.38 -7.94
C ILE A 558 -6.17 14.69 -6.85
N ASP A 559 -6.03 15.17 -5.61
CA ASP A 559 -6.74 14.66 -4.45
C ASP A 559 -8.27 14.87 -4.57
N ALA A 560 -8.72 16.04 -5.03
CA ALA A 560 -10.12 16.29 -5.34
C ALA A 560 -10.66 15.34 -6.44
N ALA A 561 -9.92 15.19 -7.53
CA ALA A 561 -10.29 14.28 -8.61
C ALA A 561 -10.43 12.82 -8.13
N ARG A 562 -9.51 12.37 -7.27
CA ARG A 562 -9.58 11.04 -6.65
C ARG A 562 -10.81 10.88 -5.77
N ARG A 563 -11.16 11.89 -4.97
CA ARG A 563 -12.40 11.89 -4.15
C ARG A 563 -13.66 11.88 -5.01
N ASP A 564 -13.62 12.47 -6.20
CA ASP A 564 -14.70 12.40 -7.20
C ASP A 564 -14.79 11.02 -7.90
N GLY A 565 -13.94 10.06 -7.52
CA GLY A 565 -13.92 8.70 -8.10
C GLY A 565 -13.17 8.59 -9.43
N ILE A 566 -12.42 9.62 -9.83
CA ILE A 566 -11.58 9.54 -11.03
C ILE A 566 -10.38 8.64 -10.73
N PRO A 567 -10.08 7.63 -11.58
CA PRO A 567 -8.94 6.75 -11.41
C PRO A 567 -7.63 7.46 -11.75
N ILE A 568 -7.17 8.33 -10.85
CA ILE A 568 -5.97 9.15 -10.98
C ILE A 568 -4.93 8.80 -9.91
N THR A 569 -3.69 8.66 -10.37
CA THR A 569 -2.49 8.52 -9.53
C THR A 569 -1.44 9.54 -9.94
N ALA A 570 -0.42 9.75 -9.12
CA ALA A 570 0.68 10.66 -9.41
C ALA A 570 2.01 10.14 -8.88
N GLU A 571 3.08 10.52 -9.54
CA GLU A 571 4.45 10.28 -9.09
C GLU A 571 5.20 11.60 -8.92
N THR A 572 6.29 11.57 -8.17
CA THR A 572 7.33 12.61 -8.21
C THR A 572 8.70 11.95 -8.34
N CYS A 573 9.76 12.74 -8.40
CA CYS A 573 11.11 12.26 -8.65
C CYS A 573 12.09 12.64 -7.54
N PRO A 574 13.16 11.86 -7.32
CA PRO A 574 14.16 12.15 -6.30
C PRO A 574 14.71 13.58 -6.37
N HIS A 575 14.87 14.14 -7.57
CA HIS A 575 15.43 15.48 -7.74
C HIS A 575 14.49 16.60 -7.26
N TYR A 576 13.17 16.44 -7.38
CA TYR A 576 12.21 17.40 -6.80
C TYR A 576 12.11 17.30 -5.28
N LEU A 577 12.42 16.13 -4.73
CA LEU A 577 12.45 15.86 -3.29
C LEU A 577 13.78 16.23 -2.63
N THR A 578 14.82 16.46 -3.44
CA THR A 578 16.20 16.68 -2.99
C THR A 578 16.63 18.13 -3.14
N PHE A 579 16.49 18.70 -4.33
CA PHE A 579 17.03 20.01 -4.65
C PHE A 579 15.97 21.11 -4.48
N ALA A 580 16.45 22.32 -4.31
CA ALA A 580 15.62 23.52 -4.30
C ALA A 580 16.16 24.53 -5.31
N ALA A 581 15.28 25.25 -6.00
CA ALA A 581 15.64 26.22 -7.04
C ALA A 581 16.64 27.28 -6.54
N GLU A 582 16.53 27.69 -5.28
CA GLU A 582 17.39 28.68 -4.63
C GLU A 582 18.84 28.21 -4.45
N GLU A 583 19.08 26.90 -4.51
CA GLU A 583 20.38 26.27 -4.29
C GLU A 583 21.11 25.97 -5.61
N ILE A 584 20.44 26.13 -6.76
CA ILE A 584 21.00 25.79 -8.07
C ILE A 584 21.87 26.95 -8.58
N PRO A 585 23.18 26.74 -8.79
CA PRO A 585 24.05 27.80 -9.29
C PRO A 585 23.72 28.19 -10.74
N ASP A 586 23.96 29.45 -11.07
CA ASP A 586 23.92 29.90 -12.46
C ASP A 586 24.93 29.10 -13.31
N GLY A 587 24.51 28.71 -14.50
CA GLY A 587 25.29 27.88 -15.43
C GLY A 587 25.26 26.39 -15.14
N ALA A 588 24.63 25.93 -14.04
CA ALA A 588 24.57 24.52 -13.67
C ALA A 588 23.49 23.75 -14.45
N THR A 589 23.64 23.64 -15.76
CA THR A 589 22.64 23.06 -16.67
C THR A 589 22.39 21.56 -16.49
N GLN A 590 23.25 20.85 -15.74
CA GLN A 590 22.98 19.47 -15.30
C GLN A 590 21.75 19.34 -14.38
N PHE A 591 21.25 20.45 -13.83
CA PHE A 591 20.01 20.51 -13.05
C PHE A 591 18.76 20.75 -13.90
N LYS A 592 18.89 21.01 -15.21
CA LYS A 592 17.75 21.26 -16.08
C LYS A 592 16.92 19.98 -16.25
N CYS A 593 15.65 20.03 -15.84
CA CYS A 593 14.61 19.03 -16.07
C CYS A 593 13.28 19.76 -16.34
N CYS A 594 12.31 19.07 -16.95
CA CYS A 594 11.01 19.63 -17.27
C CYS A 594 9.92 18.70 -16.72
N PRO A 595 9.04 19.16 -15.80
CA PRO A 595 9.01 20.51 -15.23
C PRO A 595 10.28 20.88 -14.41
N PRO A 596 10.56 22.18 -14.15
CA PRO A 596 11.78 22.57 -13.43
C PRO A 596 11.70 22.26 -11.92
N ILE A 597 12.86 22.03 -11.30
CA ILE A 597 13.01 21.99 -9.83
C ILE A 597 12.52 23.31 -9.24
N ARG A 598 11.64 23.20 -8.24
CA ARG A 598 10.97 24.33 -7.60
C ARG A 598 11.65 24.72 -6.29
N GLU A 599 11.09 25.75 -5.67
CA GLU A 599 11.54 26.35 -4.42
C GLU A 599 11.53 25.35 -3.25
N ALA A 600 12.35 25.60 -2.22
CA ALA A 600 12.43 24.74 -1.04
C ALA A 600 11.06 24.54 -0.35
N ALA A 601 10.24 25.59 -0.26
CA ALA A 601 8.90 25.51 0.32
C ALA A 601 7.99 24.53 -0.45
N ASN A 602 8.14 24.46 -1.77
CA ASN A 602 7.40 23.53 -2.60
C ASN A 602 7.86 22.08 -2.39
N ARG A 603 9.18 21.86 -2.33
CA ARG A 603 9.76 20.54 -2.02
C ARG A 603 9.17 19.97 -0.73
N GLU A 604 9.05 20.77 0.32
CA GLU A 604 8.44 20.31 1.58
C GLU A 604 6.95 19.94 1.43
N LEU A 605 6.21 20.62 0.57
CA LEU A 605 4.81 20.26 0.28
C LEU A 605 4.71 18.97 -0.57
N LEU A 606 5.67 18.67 -1.44
CA LEU A 606 5.73 17.36 -2.12
C LEU A 606 5.97 16.22 -1.11
N TRP A 607 6.82 16.44 -0.10
CA TRP A 607 6.98 15.48 1.01
C TRP A 607 5.69 15.28 1.81
N VAL A 608 4.91 16.35 2.03
CA VAL A 608 3.56 16.23 2.62
C VAL A 608 2.65 15.42 1.69
N GLY A 609 2.68 15.66 0.38
CA GLY A 609 1.92 14.88 -0.61
C GLY A 609 2.20 13.38 -0.56
N LEU A 610 3.45 12.97 -0.33
CA LEU A 610 3.83 11.57 -0.11
C LEU A 610 3.31 11.01 1.21
N ARG A 611 3.34 11.80 2.29
CA ARG A 611 2.83 11.40 3.61
C ARG A 611 1.33 11.16 3.59
N GLU A 612 0.59 12.07 2.97
CA GLU A 612 -0.87 12.01 2.85
C GLU A 612 -1.33 11.03 1.75
N GLY A 613 -0.39 10.42 1.02
CA GLY A 613 -0.68 9.46 -0.05
C GLY A 613 -1.32 10.07 -1.30
N VAL A 614 -1.23 11.39 -1.49
CA VAL A 614 -1.67 12.08 -2.71
C VAL A 614 -0.70 11.79 -3.86
N ILE A 615 0.60 11.75 -3.57
CA ILE A 615 1.62 11.21 -4.47
C ILE A 615 1.80 9.73 -4.14
N ASP A 616 1.63 8.87 -5.15
CA ASP A 616 1.58 7.42 -4.97
C ASP A 616 2.98 6.78 -4.94
N MET A 617 3.91 7.32 -5.73
CA MET A 617 5.22 6.70 -5.93
C MET A 617 6.34 7.69 -6.26
N VAL A 618 7.58 7.22 -6.12
CA VAL A 618 8.79 7.97 -6.48
C VAL A 618 9.60 7.15 -7.47
N VAL A 619 9.82 7.72 -8.66
CA VAL A 619 10.56 7.11 -9.79
C VAL A 619 11.58 8.10 -10.32
N THR A 620 12.63 7.65 -10.99
CA THR A 620 13.78 8.55 -11.23
C THR A 620 13.56 9.58 -12.33
N ASP A 621 12.69 9.30 -13.31
CA ASP A 621 12.70 9.97 -14.60
C ASP A 621 14.14 10.05 -15.13
N HIS A 622 14.82 8.90 -15.13
CA HIS A 622 16.19 8.83 -15.59
C HIS A 622 16.24 9.15 -17.07
N SER A 623 16.59 10.39 -17.37
CA SER A 623 16.53 10.98 -18.69
C SER A 623 17.90 11.58 -19.02
N PRO A 624 18.88 10.73 -19.40
CA PRO A 624 20.23 11.16 -19.73
C PRO A 624 20.31 11.68 -21.18
N SER A 625 21.36 12.45 -21.45
CA SER A 625 21.80 12.82 -22.80
C SER A 625 23.32 12.78 -22.86
N THR A 626 23.90 12.95 -24.05
CA THR A 626 25.35 13.18 -24.15
C THR A 626 25.73 14.53 -23.50
N PRO A 627 26.97 14.68 -22.98
CA PRO A 627 27.38 15.88 -22.26
C PRO A 627 27.36 17.17 -23.09
N ASP A 628 27.56 17.09 -24.41
CA ASP A 628 27.52 18.24 -25.31
C ASP A 628 26.12 18.86 -25.40
N LEU A 629 25.06 18.03 -25.29
CA LEU A 629 23.68 18.51 -25.26
C LEU A 629 23.32 19.21 -23.96
N LYS A 630 24.11 19.03 -22.90
CA LYS A 630 23.89 19.72 -21.62
C LYS A 630 24.37 21.17 -21.63
N ALA A 631 25.08 21.62 -22.67
CA ALA A 631 25.59 22.98 -22.79
C ALA A 631 26.41 23.42 -21.55
N LEU A 632 27.18 22.49 -20.95
CA LEU A 632 27.97 22.71 -19.73
C LEU A 632 29.08 23.77 -19.92
N ASP A 633 29.50 23.99 -21.15
CA ASP A 633 30.51 24.97 -21.56
C ASP A 633 29.98 26.41 -21.57
N THR A 634 28.73 26.59 -21.99
CA THR A 634 28.05 27.89 -22.04
C THR A 634 27.24 28.18 -20.78
N GLY A 635 26.77 27.14 -20.10
CA GLY A 635 25.85 27.21 -18.97
C GLY A 635 24.45 27.70 -19.36
N ASP A 636 24.09 27.77 -20.65
CA ASP A 636 22.85 28.40 -21.08
C ASP A 636 21.65 27.44 -20.92
N PHE A 637 20.77 27.74 -19.96
CA PHE A 637 19.57 26.96 -19.69
C PHE A 637 18.53 27.06 -20.81
N GLY A 638 18.59 28.05 -21.70
CA GLY A 638 17.70 28.16 -22.85
C GLY A 638 17.95 27.06 -23.89
N VAL A 639 19.20 26.66 -24.08
CA VAL A 639 19.61 25.71 -25.13
C VAL A 639 19.96 24.32 -24.61
N ALA A 640 20.33 24.19 -23.33
CA ALA A 640 20.66 22.90 -22.73
C ALA A 640 19.50 21.90 -22.86
N TRP A 641 19.79 20.63 -23.12
CA TRP A 641 18.80 19.57 -23.10
C TRP A 641 18.42 19.22 -21.65
N GLY A 642 17.12 19.18 -21.36
CA GLY A 642 16.58 18.94 -20.01
C GLY A 642 16.31 17.47 -19.73
N GLY A 643 16.76 16.99 -18.57
CA GLY A 643 16.58 15.63 -18.05
C GLY A 643 17.67 15.26 -17.04
N ILE A 644 17.39 14.42 -16.04
CA ILE A 644 18.34 14.13 -14.95
C ILE A 644 18.77 12.67 -14.97
N SER A 645 20.08 12.42 -14.83
CA SER A 645 20.62 11.07 -14.65
C SER A 645 20.66 10.69 -13.17
N SER A 646 19.72 9.88 -12.70
CA SER A 646 19.67 9.43 -11.30
C SER A 646 19.34 7.96 -11.06
N LEU A 647 19.30 7.10 -12.08
CA LEU A 647 18.88 5.69 -11.93
C LEU A 647 19.62 4.92 -10.81
N GLN A 648 20.95 5.03 -10.75
CA GLN A 648 21.77 4.40 -9.71
C GLN A 648 21.63 5.09 -8.33
N LEU A 649 21.19 6.34 -8.30
CA LEU A 649 21.23 7.21 -7.12
C LEU A 649 19.87 7.35 -6.44
N GLY A 650 18.78 6.98 -7.12
CA GLY A 650 17.41 7.29 -6.71
C GLY A 650 17.12 6.87 -5.28
N LEU A 651 17.42 5.62 -4.91
CA LEU A 651 17.17 5.08 -3.58
C LEU A 651 17.93 5.86 -2.50
N SER A 652 19.24 6.06 -2.67
CA SER A 652 20.07 6.81 -1.71
C SER A 652 19.63 8.27 -1.61
N ALA A 653 19.27 8.92 -2.72
CA ALA A 653 18.79 10.30 -2.75
C ALA A 653 17.49 10.46 -1.95
N VAL A 654 16.50 9.61 -2.22
CA VAL A 654 15.22 9.62 -1.50
C VAL A 654 15.44 9.28 -0.03
N TRP A 655 16.22 8.25 0.29
CA TRP A 655 16.46 7.86 1.68
C TRP A 655 17.17 8.96 2.50
N THR A 656 18.16 9.62 1.91
CA THR A 656 18.88 10.74 2.55
C THR A 656 17.93 11.82 3.05
N GLU A 657 16.96 12.19 2.22
CA GLU A 657 16.01 13.24 2.53
C GLU A 657 14.85 12.72 3.41
N ALA A 658 14.35 11.51 3.14
CA ALA A 658 13.24 10.85 3.84
C ALA A 658 13.55 10.65 5.33
N ARG A 659 14.73 10.13 5.66
CA ARG A 659 15.13 9.82 7.04
C ARG A 659 15.16 11.06 7.94
N SER A 660 15.56 12.20 7.37
CA SER A 660 15.59 13.48 8.11
C SER A 660 14.20 14.02 8.44
N ARG A 661 13.18 13.56 7.71
CA ARG A 661 11.77 13.98 7.82
C ARG A 661 10.91 12.96 8.57
N GLY A 662 11.53 11.96 9.19
CA GLY A 662 10.87 10.95 10.02
C GLY A 662 10.18 9.83 9.26
N PHE A 663 10.45 9.68 7.95
CA PHE A 663 9.96 8.54 7.18
C PHE A 663 10.84 7.31 7.38
N THR A 664 10.23 6.13 7.21
CA THR A 664 10.88 4.83 7.43
C THR A 664 11.34 4.21 6.10
N LEU A 665 12.16 3.15 6.16
CA LEU A 665 12.48 2.35 4.97
C LEU A 665 11.25 1.62 4.43
N THR A 666 10.25 1.34 5.27
CA THR A 666 8.93 0.83 4.82
C THR A 666 8.23 1.83 3.91
N ASP A 667 8.25 3.13 4.25
CA ASP A 667 7.68 4.17 3.39
C ASP A 667 8.42 4.24 2.04
N VAL A 668 9.75 4.21 2.06
CA VAL A 668 10.58 4.24 0.85
C VAL A 668 10.36 2.99 -0.02
N ALA A 669 10.30 1.79 0.57
CA ALA A 669 10.00 0.56 -0.14
C ALA A 669 8.59 0.59 -0.77
N ARG A 670 7.61 1.18 -0.09
CA ARG A 670 6.28 1.38 -0.66
C ARG A 670 6.34 2.31 -1.88
N TRP A 671 7.01 3.45 -1.78
CA TRP A 671 7.05 4.45 -2.86
C TRP A 671 7.93 4.06 -4.05
N MET A 672 8.99 3.29 -3.83
CA MET A 672 10.00 2.99 -4.85
C MET A 672 10.03 1.53 -5.31
N SER A 673 9.33 0.63 -4.62
CA SER A 673 9.27 -0.79 -4.99
C SER A 673 7.83 -1.24 -5.22
N GLU A 674 6.99 -1.19 -4.19
CA GLU A 674 5.62 -1.74 -4.28
C GLU A 674 4.70 -0.93 -5.20
N ALA A 675 4.64 0.40 -5.00
CA ALA A 675 3.74 1.25 -5.76
C ALA A 675 4.09 1.29 -7.26
N PRO A 676 5.38 1.43 -7.67
CA PRO A 676 5.77 1.30 -9.08
C PRO A 676 5.48 -0.07 -9.68
N ALA A 677 5.72 -1.17 -8.94
CA ALA A 677 5.39 -2.52 -9.41
C ALA A 677 3.90 -2.68 -9.69
N ARG A 678 3.05 -2.22 -8.75
CA ARG A 678 1.59 -2.23 -8.92
C ARG A 678 1.16 -1.34 -10.08
N HIS A 679 1.74 -0.14 -10.20
CA HIS A 679 1.46 0.80 -11.27
C HIS A 679 1.77 0.22 -12.66
N ALA A 680 2.91 -0.48 -12.80
CA ALA A 680 3.30 -1.14 -14.04
C ALA A 680 2.59 -2.48 -14.31
N GLY A 681 1.76 -2.96 -13.37
CA GLY A 681 1.04 -4.23 -13.44
C GLY A 681 1.93 -5.47 -13.31
N LEU A 682 2.95 -5.39 -12.44
CA LEU A 682 3.93 -6.43 -12.15
C LEU A 682 3.71 -7.01 -10.73
N SER A 683 2.69 -7.84 -10.52
CA SER A 683 2.24 -8.21 -9.16
C SER A 683 3.25 -9.02 -8.34
N ARG A 684 4.15 -9.73 -9.04
CA ARG A 684 5.25 -10.52 -8.44
C ARG A 684 6.47 -9.68 -8.02
N LYS A 685 6.52 -8.39 -8.33
CA LYS A 685 7.65 -7.49 -8.01
C LYS A 685 7.34 -6.62 -6.79
N GLY A 686 8.38 -6.01 -6.22
CA GLY A 686 8.25 -4.87 -5.29
C GLY A 686 7.89 -5.19 -3.85
N ARG A 687 7.81 -6.48 -3.44
CA ARG A 687 7.54 -6.88 -2.05
C ARG A 687 8.34 -8.12 -1.64
N ILE A 688 8.71 -8.16 -0.36
CA ILE A 688 9.17 -9.39 0.30
C ILE A 688 7.93 -10.12 0.85
N ALA A 689 7.32 -10.95 0.01
CA ALA A 689 6.13 -11.72 0.34
C ALA A 689 6.14 -13.06 -0.40
N VAL A 690 5.47 -14.08 0.15
CA VAL A 690 5.36 -15.38 -0.53
C VAL A 690 4.67 -15.22 -1.88
N GLY A 691 5.22 -15.83 -2.92
CA GLY A 691 4.73 -15.74 -4.31
C GLY A 691 5.39 -14.63 -5.14
N ASN A 692 6.09 -13.69 -4.52
CA ASN A 692 6.88 -12.69 -5.22
C ASN A 692 8.20 -13.26 -5.73
N ASP A 693 8.73 -12.68 -6.81
CA ASP A 693 10.09 -12.96 -7.27
C ASP A 693 11.09 -12.58 -6.16
N ALA A 694 12.14 -13.38 -6.01
CA ALA A 694 13.19 -13.18 -5.01
C ALA A 694 14.17 -12.06 -5.43
N ASP A 695 13.61 -10.86 -5.60
CA ASP A 695 14.30 -9.64 -6.00
C ASP A 695 14.54 -8.77 -4.76
N PHE A 696 15.80 -8.52 -4.42
CA PHE A 696 16.16 -7.83 -3.18
C PHE A 696 17.21 -6.74 -3.40
N CYS A 697 17.14 -5.73 -2.53
CA CYS A 697 18.18 -4.74 -2.32
C CYS A 697 18.72 -4.90 -0.89
N VAL A 698 20.04 -5.09 -0.74
CA VAL A 698 20.72 -5.07 0.55
C VAL A 698 21.30 -3.66 0.73
N LEU A 699 20.71 -2.89 1.65
CA LEU A 699 21.05 -1.50 1.89
C LEU A 699 21.73 -1.35 3.25
N ALA A 700 22.84 -0.61 3.32
CA ALA A 700 23.38 -0.09 4.57
C ALA A 700 22.85 1.35 4.80
N PRO A 701 21.74 1.55 5.54
CA PRO A 701 21.00 2.81 5.56
C PRO A 701 21.72 3.96 6.27
N ASP A 702 22.65 3.64 7.17
CA ASP A 702 23.36 4.63 7.98
C ASP A 702 24.69 5.07 7.36
N ASP A 703 25.22 4.26 6.45
CA ASP A 703 26.43 4.58 5.71
C ASP A 703 26.21 5.70 4.70
N THR A 704 27.26 6.51 4.53
CA THR A 704 27.23 7.66 3.63
C THR A 704 28.36 7.62 2.63
N TYR A 705 28.13 8.19 1.45
CA TYR A 705 29.16 8.38 0.42
C TYR A 705 28.97 9.71 -0.29
N VAL A 706 30.06 10.24 -0.84
CA VAL A 706 30.02 11.41 -1.73
C VAL A 706 29.87 10.92 -3.16
N VAL A 707 28.86 11.44 -3.87
CA VAL A 707 28.59 11.06 -5.25
C VAL A 707 29.71 11.56 -6.15
N ASP A 708 30.33 10.63 -6.87
CA ASP A 708 31.33 10.91 -7.90
C ASP A 708 30.77 10.45 -9.25
N ALA A 709 30.41 11.38 -10.13
CA ALA A 709 29.75 11.08 -11.39
C ALA A 709 30.60 10.16 -12.29
N ALA A 710 31.93 10.24 -12.19
CA ALA A 710 32.85 9.43 -12.96
C ALA A 710 32.91 7.96 -12.49
N LYS A 711 32.36 7.65 -11.31
CA LYS A 711 32.30 6.28 -10.76
C LYS A 711 30.93 5.64 -10.93
N LEU A 712 29.94 6.37 -11.43
CA LEU A 712 28.62 5.83 -11.73
C LEU A 712 28.67 4.98 -13.01
N HIS A 713 27.73 4.06 -13.14
CA HIS A 713 27.59 3.19 -14.31
C HIS A 713 26.67 3.77 -15.38
N HIS A 714 26.18 5.00 -15.20
CA HIS A 714 25.55 5.77 -16.28
C HIS A 714 26.57 5.93 -17.42
N LYS A 715 26.11 5.87 -18.66
CA LYS A 715 26.98 6.00 -19.83
C LYS A 715 27.69 7.34 -19.90
N ASN A 716 26.97 8.38 -19.50
CA ASN A 716 27.45 9.75 -19.51
C ASN A 716 27.57 10.23 -18.06
N ALA A 717 28.79 10.61 -17.65
CA ALA A 717 29.12 11.02 -16.29
C ALA A 717 28.63 12.45 -15.96
N VAL A 718 27.32 12.68 -16.08
CA VAL A 718 26.66 13.96 -15.81
C VAL A 718 25.47 13.73 -14.90
N THR A 719 25.50 14.33 -13.71
CA THR A 719 24.39 14.26 -12.75
C THR A 719 24.42 15.47 -11.81
N PRO A 720 23.28 16.06 -11.44
CA PRO A 720 23.22 17.16 -10.47
C PRO A 720 23.63 16.72 -9.06
N TYR A 721 23.70 15.42 -8.81
CA TYR A 721 24.08 14.87 -7.51
C TYR A 721 25.59 14.87 -7.27
N HIS A 722 26.42 15.15 -8.28
CA HIS A 722 27.88 15.14 -8.13
C HIS A 722 28.36 16.03 -6.99
N GLY A 723 29.20 15.49 -6.10
CA GLY A 723 29.71 16.17 -4.91
C GLY A 723 28.76 16.18 -3.71
N ARG A 724 27.51 15.71 -3.85
CA ARG A 724 26.55 15.62 -2.74
C ARG A 724 26.84 14.37 -1.90
N THR A 725 26.70 14.50 -0.58
CA THR A 725 26.74 13.35 0.33
C THR A 725 25.35 12.73 0.41
N LEU A 726 25.26 11.43 0.11
CA LEU A 726 24.03 10.65 0.26
C LEU A 726 24.23 9.57 1.32
N ALA A 727 23.17 9.27 2.05
CA ALA A 727 23.03 8.13 2.96
C ALA A 727 22.34 6.95 2.27
N GLY A 728 22.58 5.73 2.76
CA GLY A 728 22.03 4.51 2.18
C GLY A 728 22.93 3.98 1.08
N VAL A 729 23.97 3.23 1.45
CA VAL A 729 24.86 2.56 0.50
C VAL A 729 24.25 1.22 0.10
N VAL A 730 23.96 1.02 -1.18
CA VAL A 730 23.56 -0.29 -1.70
C VAL A 730 24.79 -1.21 -1.70
N ARG A 731 24.69 -2.32 -0.97
CA ARG A 731 25.76 -3.32 -0.84
C ARG A 731 25.61 -4.42 -1.87
N GLU A 732 24.38 -4.90 -2.05
CA GLU A 732 24.06 -5.99 -2.94
C GLU A 732 22.69 -5.82 -3.58
N THR A 733 22.56 -6.33 -4.80
CA THR A 733 21.29 -6.42 -5.51
C THR A 733 21.10 -7.86 -5.97
N TRP A 734 19.93 -8.41 -5.74
CA TRP A 734 19.59 -9.79 -6.02
C TRP A 734 18.42 -9.82 -7.00
N LEU A 735 18.52 -10.66 -8.03
CA LEU A 735 17.49 -10.87 -9.04
C LEU A 735 17.11 -12.35 -9.06
N ARG A 736 15.87 -12.66 -8.69
CA ARG A 736 15.32 -14.01 -8.60
C ARG A 736 16.24 -14.97 -7.83
N GLY A 737 16.67 -14.55 -6.65
CA GLY A 737 17.47 -15.35 -5.73
C GLY A 737 18.95 -15.42 -6.07
N GLU A 738 19.42 -14.78 -7.14
CA GLU A 738 20.84 -14.71 -7.50
C GLU A 738 21.39 -13.29 -7.35
N LYS A 739 22.53 -13.17 -6.68
CA LYS A 739 23.24 -11.90 -6.54
C LYS A 739 23.70 -11.43 -7.92
N ILE A 740 23.37 -10.20 -8.29
CA ILE A 740 23.86 -9.58 -9.52
C ILE A 740 25.34 -9.24 -9.33
N ASP A 741 26.20 -9.81 -10.18
CA ASP A 741 27.54 -9.31 -10.40
C ASP A 741 27.53 -8.43 -11.65
N ILE A 742 27.71 -7.12 -11.45
CA ILE A 742 27.69 -6.13 -12.52
C ILE A 742 28.88 -6.24 -13.48
N GLU A 743 29.91 -7.02 -13.14
CA GLU A 743 31.03 -7.34 -14.02
C GLU A 743 30.87 -8.70 -14.74
N ALA A 744 29.85 -9.48 -14.38
CA ALA A 744 29.51 -10.75 -15.02
C ALA A 744 28.56 -10.58 -16.22
N ALA A 745 28.19 -11.70 -16.83
CA ALA A 745 27.21 -11.72 -17.91
C ALA A 745 25.82 -11.29 -17.39
N PRO A 746 25.08 -10.43 -18.12
CA PRO A 746 23.78 -9.95 -17.67
C PRO A 746 22.71 -11.07 -17.67
N GLN A 747 21.76 -10.99 -16.75
CA GLN A 747 20.74 -12.04 -16.49
C GLN A 747 19.28 -11.53 -16.48
N GLY A 748 19.08 -10.26 -16.76
CA GLY A 748 17.78 -9.61 -16.84
C GLY A 748 16.91 -10.20 -17.96
N ARG A 749 15.60 -10.20 -17.72
CA ARG A 749 14.58 -10.73 -18.63
C ARG A 749 13.56 -9.66 -18.98
N LEU A 750 12.89 -9.85 -20.11
CA LEU A 750 11.73 -9.02 -20.45
C LEU A 750 10.53 -9.44 -19.62
N LEU A 751 9.82 -8.46 -19.09
CA LEU A 751 8.56 -8.63 -18.39
C LEU A 751 7.41 -8.15 -19.28
N THR A 752 6.25 -8.75 -19.07
CA THR A 752 4.98 -8.28 -19.61
C THR A 752 4.03 -8.02 -18.46
N ARG A 753 3.08 -7.12 -18.68
CA ARG A 753 1.99 -6.87 -17.73
C ARG A 753 1.17 -8.15 -17.51
N GLU A 754 0.77 -8.43 -16.27
CA GLU A 754 -0.04 -9.62 -15.98
C GLU A 754 -1.39 -9.60 -16.70
N GLY A 755 -1.81 -10.77 -17.19
CA GLY A 755 -3.03 -10.94 -17.99
C GLY A 755 -2.88 -10.63 -19.49
N ALA A 756 -1.70 -10.20 -19.96
CA ALA A 756 -1.37 -10.21 -21.38
C ALA A 756 -1.28 -11.66 -21.88
N ARG A 757 -1.98 -12.00 -22.98
CA ARG A 757 -1.80 -13.31 -23.61
C ARG A 757 -0.47 -13.30 -24.36
N PRO A 758 0.39 -14.32 -24.21
CA PRO A 758 1.66 -14.39 -24.92
C PRO A 758 1.49 -14.50 -26.44
#